data_AF-Q0VSZ5-F1
#
_entry.id   AF-Q0VSZ5-F1
#
_cell.length_a   1.000
_cell.length_b   1.000
_cell.length_c   1.000
_cell.angle_alpha   90.00
_cell.angle_beta   90.00
_cell.angle_gamma   90.00
#
_symmetry.space_group_name_H-M   'P 1'
#
loop_
_entity.id
_entity.type
_entity.pdbx_description
1 polymer ?
#
loop_
_entity_poly.entity_id
_entity_poly.type
_entity_poly.pdbx_seq_one_letter_code
_entity_poly.pdbx_strand_id
1 'polypeptide(L)'
;MTPELDIHPANAGSHSRMPCPASTPAQNATDPFLFYYSLASPDLPPSGRLVLKQAIAYTAPVSCMSFTARRPPFSGTNRLTMLSLEHINLRRGPDLLLEDANLVLHKGWRVGLVGRNGSGKSSLFKLIMGELESDGGNINCPADWRLAMMAQEVPALDQPAIDYVLDGHHGLRTAERKLAKAEQAGDNHAIALAHGELDALHAWQQPANAAILLAGLGFSEAQQQQPVSSFSGGWRMRLNLAQVLISDADLLLLDEPTNHLDLDAILWLQSYLVQQPGALLVISHDRAFLDAIVTQILHIEHNSLKQYTGGYSDFERERAEKLALQQKMHDKQQTQVAHLQKFITRFKAKASKAKQAQSRVKALEKLELIAPAHVDSGFSFDFHQPEKLPNPMENLDAVQCGYRNDGIDTVILDQVTLSLRPESRIGLLGPNGAGKSTLVRTLVGELPTLGGHFEKNDDLKIGYFHQQQVDRLDANDTPYQMLSRFYPQWSESELRSELGRFGFQGNDVFASIGRFSGGEKARLALAMIVQQKPALLLLDEPANHLDLDMREALTLALQAFEGAVVMVSHDRHLLETTVDDFYLVANGSVSHFDGDLDDYARWLQQHRRDGKPVKEEKPSDGQDAKARRQQAAQLRQQLRPLKKQVDQLEQQLGQCSEKLLAVEAALGDEALYTDPNRKNEMNGLLGDQARLKKQHDELEGKLLDAMEVLEEAESATS
;
A
#
# COMPACT_ATOMS: atom_id res chain seq x y z
N MET A 1 12.10 -56.09 41.05
CA MET A 1 10.72 -56.47 41.45
C MET A 1 9.84 -56.41 40.21
N THR A 2 9.82 -57.51 39.47
CA THR A 2 8.74 -57.95 38.56
C THR A 2 7.67 -58.67 39.40
N PRO A 3 6.41 -58.88 38.96
CA PRO A 3 6.04 -59.70 37.78
C PRO A 3 4.85 -59.17 36.92
N GLU A 4 4.92 -59.33 35.59
CA GLU A 4 4.24 -60.34 34.72
C GLU A 4 2.82 -59.91 34.29
N LEU A 5 2.39 -60.01 33.03
CA LEU A 5 2.37 -61.20 32.17
C LEU A 5 2.48 -60.88 30.65
N ASP A 6 3.30 -61.68 29.97
CA ASP A 6 3.27 -62.00 28.53
C ASP A 6 2.09 -62.92 28.18
N ILE A 7 1.54 -62.83 26.95
CA ILE A 7 1.28 -64.00 26.06
C ILE A 7 1.42 -63.56 24.57
N HIS A 8 2.03 -64.44 23.80
CA HIS A 8 2.66 -64.32 22.47
C HIS A 8 1.71 -64.80 21.31
N PRO A 9 2.16 -65.04 20.04
CA PRO A 9 1.53 -64.56 18.80
C PRO A 9 0.98 -65.68 17.87
N ALA A 10 0.48 -65.33 16.67
CA ALA A 10 0.34 -66.29 15.56
C ALA A 10 0.42 -65.66 14.16
N ASN A 11 1.25 -66.29 13.32
CA ASN A 11 1.55 -66.07 11.91
C ASN A 11 0.68 -66.98 11.00
N ALA A 12 0.47 -66.60 9.73
CA ALA A 12 0.25 -67.42 8.50
C ALA A 12 -0.79 -66.74 7.58
N GLY A 13 -0.47 -66.31 6.34
CA GLY A 13 -0.29 -67.12 5.12
C GLY A 13 -1.53 -66.86 4.22
N SER A 14 -1.49 -66.29 3.00
CA SER A 14 -0.83 -66.66 1.74
C SER A 14 -1.91 -66.71 0.63
N HIS A 15 -1.65 -66.11 -0.55
CA HIS A 15 -2.26 -66.39 -1.88
C HIS A 15 -3.79 -66.15 -2.07
N SER A 16 -4.37 -65.79 -3.22
CA SER A 16 -3.95 -65.38 -4.56
C SER A 16 -5.23 -65.11 -5.40
N ARG A 17 -5.07 -64.39 -6.54
CA ARG A 17 -5.89 -64.42 -7.79
C ARG A 17 -7.11 -63.48 -7.98
N MET A 18 -7.07 -62.88 -9.18
CA MET A 18 -8.11 -62.16 -9.93
C MET A 18 -9.45 -62.92 -10.08
N PRO A 19 -10.48 -62.27 -10.64
CA PRO A 19 -10.75 -62.45 -12.07
C PRO A 19 -11.16 -61.18 -12.85
N CYS A 20 -10.75 -61.13 -14.11
CA CYS A 20 -11.44 -60.46 -15.24
C CYS A 20 -12.53 -61.42 -15.78
N PRO A 21 -13.55 -61.00 -16.57
CA PRO A 21 -13.32 -60.94 -18.02
C PRO A 21 -14.16 -59.94 -18.86
N ALA A 22 -13.56 -59.55 -20.00
CA ALA A 22 -14.09 -59.45 -21.38
C ALA A 22 -15.20 -58.42 -21.72
N SER A 23 -15.24 -57.73 -22.87
CA SER A 23 -14.63 -57.97 -24.20
C SER A 23 -14.64 -56.69 -25.07
N THR A 24 -13.53 -56.43 -25.77
CA THR A 24 -13.37 -55.66 -27.05
C THR A 24 -13.95 -56.47 -28.23
N PRO A 25 -14.04 -55.99 -29.52
CA PRO A 25 -13.19 -55.03 -30.26
C PRO A 25 -14.02 -53.99 -31.08
N ALA A 26 -13.53 -52.99 -31.84
CA ALA A 26 -12.42 -52.97 -32.79
C ALA A 26 -12.11 -51.52 -33.28
N GLN A 27 -10.82 -51.31 -33.58
CA GLN A 27 -10.23 -50.64 -34.76
C GLN A 27 -10.33 -49.11 -35.04
N ASN A 28 -9.13 -48.53 -35.04
CA ASN A 28 -8.52 -47.63 -36.04
C ASN A 28 -8.96 -46.15 -36.17
N ALA A 29 -8.06 -45.29 -35.67
CA ALA A 29 -7.35 -44.21 -36.36
C ALA A 29 -8.10 -43.39 -37.44
N THR A 30 -8.27 -42.09 -37.21
CA THR A 30 -7.69 -40.94 -37.95
C THR A 30 -8.51 -39.66 -37.72
N ASP A 31 -7.84 -38.60 -37.24
CA ASP A 31 -8.19 -37.19 -37.50
C ASP A 31 -7.56 -36.77 -38.85
N PRO A 32 -7.93 -35.63 -39.48
CA PRO A 32 -8.96 -34.63 -39.16
C PRO A 32 -9.86 -34.22 -40.36
N PHE A 33 -10.89 -33.42 -40.05
CA PHE A 33 -11.81 -32.77 -40.98
C PHE A 33 -11.10 -31.81 -41.97
N LEU A 34 -11.29 -32.06 -43.27
CA LEU A 34 -11.06 -31.12 -44.39
C LEU A 34 -12.41 -30.79 -45.04
N PHE A 35 -12.75 -29.50 -45.11
CA PHE A 35 -13.82 -29.00 -45.99
C PHE A 35 -13.25 -28.67 -47.37
N TYR A 36 -13.78 -29.34 -48.41
CA TYR A 36 -13.55 -29.06 -49.82
C TYR A 36 -14.58 -28.05 -50.35
N TYR A 37 -14.15 -27.12 -51.21
CA TYR A 37 -14.94 -26.60 -52.32
C TYR A 37 -14.06 -26.43 -53.57
N SER A 38 -14.69 -26.60 -54.73
CA SER A 38 -14.16 -27.11 -55.98
C SER A 38 -13.72 -26.05 -57.01
N LEU A 39 -12.61 -26.38 -57.70
CA LEU A 39 -12.06 -26.04 -59.03
C LEU A 39 -12.90 -25.23 -60.05
N ALA A 40 -12.24 -24.27 -60.73
CA ALA A 40 -12.03 -24.26 -62.20
C ALA A 40 -11.07 -23.13 -62.68
N SER A 41 -10.20 -23.44 -63.64
CA SER A 41 -9.33 -22.60 -64.50
C SER A 41 -9.53 -23.13 -65.95
N PRO A 42 -9.15 -22.47 -67.08
CA PRO A 42 -7.83 -21.83 -67.35
C PRO A 42 -7.78 -20.64 -68.36
N ASP A 43 -6.59 -20.02 -68.50
CA ASP A 43 -5.85 -19.71 -69.76
C ASP A 43 -4.99 -18.40 -69.76
N LEU A 44 -3.75 -18.56 -70.23
CA LEU A 44 -2.64 -17.61 -70.52
C LEU A 44 -2.53 -17.40 -72.07
N PRO A 45 -1.56 -16.71 -72.74
CA PRO A 45 -0.39 -15.85 -72.37
C PRO A 45 -0.22 -14.58 -73.33
N PRO A 46 0.97 -14.08 -73.77
CA PRO A 46 2.13 -13.41 -73.11
C PRO A 46 2.64 -12.06 -73.76
N SER A 47 3.72 -11.49 -73.19
CA SER A 47 4.93 -10.87 -73.83
C SER A 47 5.09 -9.34 -74.06
N GLY A 48 5.98 -8.71 -73.26
CA GLY A 48 7.25 -8.05 -73.66
C GLY A 48 7.30 -6.69 -74.40
N ARG A 49 7.92 -5.64 -73.79
CA ARG A 49 9.10 -4.87 -74.31
C ARG A 49 9.45 -3.58 -73.51
N LEU A 50 10.75 -3.48 -73.18
CA LEU A 50 11.69 -2.33 -73.12
C LEU A 50 11.17 -0.89 -73.39
N VAL A 51 11.68 0.10 -72.63
CA VAL A 51 12.63 1.17 -73.10
C VAL A 51 13.22 1.95 -71.91
N LEU A 52 14.55 2.06 -71.89
CA LEU A 52 15.39 2.96 -71.10
C LEU A 52 15.58 4.28 -71.87
N LYS A 53 15.53 5.45 -71.19
CA LYS A 53 16.04 6.72 -71.73
C LYS A 53 16.96 7.42 -70.72
N GLN A 54 18.16 7.71 -71.21
CA GLN A 54 19.25 8.49 -70.61
C GLN A 54 18.96 10.00 -70.61
N ALA A 55 19.56 10.72 -69.66
CA ALA A 55 20.03 12.11 -69.79
C ALA A 55 21.28 12.24 -68.90
N ILE A 56 22.49 12.13 -69.47
CA ILE A 56 23.41 13.22 -69.88
C ILE A 56 23.95 14.05 -68.70
N ALA A 57 25.27 13.89 -68.50
CA ALA A 57 26.16 14.61 -67.59
C ALA A 57 26.58 15.99 -68.12
N TYR A 58 27.15 16.86 -67.26
CA TYR A 58 28.55 17.37 -67.36
C TYR A 58 28.91 18.40 -66.24
N THR A 59 30.01 18.07 -65.51
CA THR A 59 31.13 18.90 -64.96
C THR A 59 31.01 19.97 -63.84
N ALA A 60 31.41 19.56 -62.60
CA ALA A 60 32.53 20.01 -61.70
C ALA A 60 32.77 21.50 -61.28
N PRO A 61 33.53 21.84 -60.19
CA PRO A 61 33.72 21.21 -58.85
C PRO A 61 33.77 22.20 -57.62
N VAL A 62 33.88 21.63 -56.40
CA VAL A 62 34.36 22.14 -55.08
C VAL A 62 33.52 23.14 -54.24
N SER A 63 32.95 22.67 -53.11
CA SER A 63 33.33 23.11 -51.75
C SER A 63 32.51 22.36 -50.68
N CYS A 64 33.19 21.94 -49.62
CA CYS A 64 32.67 21.21 -48.47
C CYS A 64 31.92 22.17 -47.52
N MET A 65 30.62 21.96 -47.30
CA MET A 65 29.91 22.46 -46.12
C MET A 65 28.83 21.48 -45.69
N SER A 66 28.95 21.05 -44.44
CA SER A 66 28.04 20.19 -43.70
C SER A 66 26.67 20.84 -43.59
N PHE A 67 25.62 20.17 -44.08
CA PHE A 67 24.24 20.57 -43.85
C PHE A 67 23.44 19.40 -43.27
N THR A 68 23.02 19.59 -42.02
CA THR A 68 21.99 18.82 -41.33
C THR A 68 20.67 18.88 -42.11
N ALA A 69 20.25 17.76 -42.69
CA ALA A 69 18.98 17.66 -43.41
C ALA A 69 17.83 17.42 -42.40
N ARG A 70 17.05 18.47 -42.15
CA ARG A 70 15.70 18.39 -41.57
C ARG A 70 14.81 17.53 -42.48
N ARG A 71 14.27 16.42 -41.95
CA ARG A 71 13.16 15.69 -42.58
C ARG A 71 11.85 16.49 -42.41
N PRO A 72 10.93 16.48 -43.39
CA PRO A 72 9.64 17.15 -43.29
C PRO A 72 8.72 16.40 -42.32
N PRO A 73 7.73 17.09 -41.69
CA PRO A 73 6.80 16.43 -40.79
C PRO A 73 5.83 15.59 -41.62
N PHE A 74 5.87 14.27 -41.43
CA PHE A 74 4.79 13.40 -41.85
C PHE A 74 3.58 13.71 -40.97
N SER A 75 2.54 14.30 -41.54
CA SER A 75 1.20 14.32 -40.95
C SER A 75 0.58 12.93 -41.08
N GLY A 76 1.11 11.98 -40.30
CA GLY A 76 0.38 10.78 -39.94
C GLY A 76 -0.50 11.14 -38.75
N THR A 77 -1.80 10.91 -38.85
CA THR A 77 -2.71 10.93 -37.71
C THR A 77 -2.11 10.04 -36.62
N ASN A 78 -1.62 10.67 -35.55
CA ASN A 78 -1.21 9.98 -34.34
C ASN A 78 -2.48 9.38 -33.74
N ARG A 79 -2.86 8.17 -34.16
CA ARG A 79 -3.80 7.36 -33.38
C ARG A 79 -3.05 7.08 -32.09
N LEU A 80 -3.31 7.89 -31.07
CA LEU A 80 -2.94 7.63 -29.70
C LEU A 80 -3.41 6.19 -29.42
N THR A 81 -2.48 5.24 -29.37
CA THR A 81 -2.80 3.89 -28.93
C THR A 81 -3.20 4.00 -27.48
N MET A 82 -4.47 3.74 -27.22
CA MET A 82 -5.11 3.85 -25.92
C MET A 82 -5.92 2.58 -25.71
N LEU A 83 -5.88 2.06 -24.48
CA LEU A 83 -6.83 1.05 -24.06
C LEU A 83 -8.11 1.77 -23.66
N SER A 84 -9.24 1.38 -24.26
CA SER A 84 -10.56 1.88 -23.87
C SER A 84 -11.47 0.75 -23.40
N LEU A 85 -12.15 0.99 -22.29
CA LEU A 85 -13.26 0.22 -21.77
C LEU A 85 -14.50 1.07 -21.96
N GLU A 86 -15.47 0.58 -22.71
CA GLU A 86 -16.70 1.31 -23.05
C GLU A 86 -17.91 0.52 -22.56
N HIS A 87 -18.70 1.13 -21.67
CA HIS A 87 -19.95 0.59 -21.13
C HIS A 87 -19.82 -0.80 -20.51
N ILE A 88 -18.73 -1.06 -19.79
CA ILE A 88 -18.42 -2.38 -19.26
C ILE A 88 -19.31 -2.74 -18.08
N ASN A 89 -19.96 -3.89 -18.19
CA ASN A 89 -20.67 -4.55 -17.10
C ASN A 89 -19.90 -5.80 -16.68
N LEU A 90 -19.57 -5.89 -15.39
CA LEU A 90 -18.81 -7.01 -14.83
C LEU A 90 -19.56 -7.61 -13.65
N ARG A 91 -19.97 -8.87 -13.79
CA ARG A 91 -20.59 -9.66 -12.73
C ARG A 91 -19.69 -10.82 -12.30
N ARG A 92 -19.71 -11.16 -11.02
CA ARG A 92 -19.09 -12.37 -10.46
C ARG A 92 -20.16 -13.18 -9.75
N GLY A 93 -20.63 -14.25 -10.40
CA GLY A 93 -21.75 -15.03 -9.88
C GLY A 93 -23.03 -14.18 -9.80
N PRO A 94 -23.70 -14.05 -8.64
CA PRO A 94 -24.87 -13.20 -8.51
C PRO A 94 -24.53 -11.70 -8.43
N ASP A 95 -23.34 -11.35 -7.96
CA ASP A 95 -22.99 -9.99 -7.56
C ASP A 95 -22.51 -9.17 -8.76
N LEU A 96 -23.21 -8.06 -9.03
CA LEU A 96 -22.75 -7.05 -9.96
C LEU A 96 -21.60 -6.29 -9.30
N LEU A 97 -20.45 -6.19 -9.97
CA LEU A 97 -19.26 -5.50 -9.47
C LEU A 97 -19.10 -4.14 -10.12
N LEU A 98 -19.24 -4.08 -11.45
CA LEU A 98 -19.21 -2.83 -12.22
C LEU A 98 -20.44 -2.75 -13.12
N GLU A 99 -21.06 -1.57 -13.15
CA GLU A 99 -22.17 -1.19 -14.00
C GLU A 99 -21.75 0.02 -14.85
N ASP A 100 -21.87 -0.13 -16.16
CA ASP A 100 -21.62 0.91 -17.17
C ASP A 100 -20.26 1.62 -17.02
N ALA A 101 -19.21 0.85 -16.72
CA ALA A 101 -17.89 1.38 -16.46
C ALA A 101 -17.19 1.84 -17.75
N ASN A 102 -16.64 3.06 -17.71
CA ASN A 102 -15.87 3.64 -18.81
C ASN A 102 -14.46 3.99 -18.31
N LEU A 103 -13.44 3.63 -19.09
CA LEU A 103 -12.05 3.94 -18.78
C LEU A 103 -11.25 4.14 -20.06
N VAL A 104 -10.36 5.14 -20.06
CA VAL A 104 -9.36 5.34 -21.10
C VAL A 104 -7.99 5.39 -20.44
N LEU A 105 -7.09 4.49 -20.88
CA LEU A 105 -5.69 4.47 -20.46
C LEU A 105 -4.79 4.82 -21.63
N HIS A 106 -3.96 5.84 -21.44
CA HIS A 106 -2.93 6.21 -22.40
C HIS A 106 -1.57 5.63 -22.01
N LYS A 107 -0.71 5.40 -23.01
CA LYS A 107 0.68 5.01 -22.78
C LYS A 107 1.40 6.07 -21.94
N GLY A 108 2.16 5.63 -20.94
CA GLY A 108 2.89 6.52 -20.01
C GLY A 108 2.08 6.97 -18.78
N TRP A 109 0.77 6.67 -18.72
CA TRP A 109 -0.03 6.99 -17.54
C TRP A 109 0.27 6.03 -16.40
N ARG A 110 0.37 6.58 -15.19
CA ARG A 110 0.49 5.80 -13.96
C ARG A 110 -0.78 6.01 -13.16
N VAL A 111 -1.54 4.95 -12.98
CA VAL A 111 -2.91 5.00 -12.49
C VAL A 111 -3.06 4.06 -11.29
N GLY A 112 -3.51 4.60 -10.17
CA GLY A 112 -3.86 3.81 -8.98
C GLY A 112 -5.31 3.37 -9.03
N LEU A 113 -5.61 2.11 -8.72
CA LEU A 113 -6.98 1.58 -8.62
C LEU A 113 -7.35 1.37 -7.15
N VAL A 114 -8.26 2.19 -6.65
CA VAL A 114 -8.70 2.23 -5.26
C VAL A 114 -10.16 1.81 -5.15
N GLY A 115 -10.50 1.13 -4.06
CA GLY A 115 -11.87 0.78 -3.70
C GLY A 115 -11.91 -0.24 -2.57
N ARG A 116 -13.09 -0.45 -2.01
CA ARG A 116 -13.31 -1.39 -0.90
C ARG A 116 -12.96 -2.83 -1.28
N ASN A 117 -12.72 -3.68 -0.28
CA ASN A 117 -12.54 -5.10 -0.52
C ASN A 117 -13.81 -5.71 -1.14
N GLY A 118 -13.63 -6.55 -2.16
CA GLY A 118 -14.74 -7.12 -2.92
C GLY A 118 -15.36 -6.19 -3.99
N SER A 119 -14.86 -4.96 -4.17
CA SER A 119 -15.39 -4.04 -5.21
C SER A 119 -15.12 -4.47 -6.66
N GLY A 120 -14.26 -5.47 -6.88
CA GLY A 120 -13.94 -6.00 -8.20
C GLY A 120 -12.60 -5.55 -8.80
N LYS A 121 -11.69 -4.95 -8.01
CA LYS A 121 -10.35 -4.51 -8.45
C LYS A 121 -9.57 -5.60 -9.23
N SER A 122 -9.34 -6.76 -8.62
CA SER A 122 -8.64 -7.88 -9.28
C SER A 122 -9.47 -8.50 -10.41
N SER A 123 -10.80 -8.42 -10.36
CA SER A 123 -11.67 -8.87 -11.46
C SER A 123 -11.52 -7.97 -12.69
N LEU A 124 -11.33 -6.65 -12.50
CA LEU A 124 -11.04 -5.72 -13.58
C LEU A 124 -9.69 -6.02 -14.26
N PHE A 125 -8.67 -6.42 -13.49
CA PHE A 125 -7.38 -6.85 -14.06
C PHE A 125 -7.54 -8.09 -14.94
N LYS A 126 -8.26 -9.11 -14.45
CA LYS A 126 -8.55 -10.32 -15.23
C LYS A 126 -9.37 -10.04 -16.48
N LEU A 127 -10.27 -9.06 -16.42
CA LEU A 127 -11.01 -8.57 -17.58
C LEU A 127 -10.04 -7.93 -18.62
N ILE A 128 -9.13 -7.06 -18.19
CA ILE A 128 -8.14 -6.42 -19.07
C ILE A 128 -7.19 -7.46 -19.70
N MET A 129 -6.80 -8.49 -18.96
CA MET A 129 -5.98 -9.60 -19.46
C MET A 129 -6.72 -10.53 -20.43
N GLY A 130 -8.05 -10.40 -20.56
CA GLY A 130 -8.88 -11.29 -21.37
C GLY A 130 -9.15 -12.65 -20.73
N GLU A 131 -8.90 -12.80 -19.42
CA GLU A 131 -9.23 -14.02 -18.65
C GLU A 131 -10.70 -14.06 -18.23
N LEU A 132 -11.36 -12.90 -18.18
CA LEU A 132 -12.78 -12.76 -17.92
C LEU A 132 -13.46 -12.03 -19.08
N GLU A 133 -14.64 -12.52 -19.45
CA GLU A 133 -15.51 -11.86 -20.43
C GLU A 133 -16.37 -10.80 -19.72
N SER A 134 -16.65 -9.70 -20.42
CA SER A 134 -17.61 -8.70 -19.96
C SER A 134 -19.05 -9.16 -20.25
N ASP A 135 -19.97 -8.94 -19.33
CA ASP A 135 -21.41 -9.22 -19.53
C ASP A 135 -22.06 -8.19 -20.47
N GLY A 136 -21.40 -7.05 -20.68
CA GLY A 136 -21.81 -6.00 -21.60
C GLY A 136 -20.70 -4.97 -21.78
N GLY A 137 -20.79 -4.20 -22.87
CA GLY A 137 -19.74 -3.26 -23.27
C GLY A 137 -18.68 -3.88 -24.16
N ASN A 138 -17.67 -3.10 -24.50
CA ASN A 138 -16.54 -3.53 -25.33
C ASN A 138 -15.21 -3.09 -24.71
N ILE A 139 -14.21 -3.96 -24.83
CA ILE A 139 -12.82 -3.67 -24.47
C ILE A 139 -12.03 -3.54 -25.75
N ASN A 140 -11.39 -2.40 -25.93
CA ASN A 140 -10.50 -2.15 -27.06
C ASN A 140 -9.07 -2.02 -26.54
N CYS A 141 -8.31 -3.10 -26.66
CA CYS A 141 -6.88 -3.11 -26.38
C CYS A 141 -6.11 -3.03 -27.72
N PRO A 142 -5.16 -2.09 -27.87
CA PRO A 142 -4.33 -2.03 -29.07
C PRO A 142 -3.58 -3.35 -29.29
N ALA A 143 -3.60 -3.87 -30.53
CA ALA A 143 -2.99 -5.16 -30.86
C ALA A 143 -1.45 -5.19 -30.69
N ASP A 144 -0.82 -4.03 -30.63
CA ASP A 144 0.60 -3.85 -30.38
C ASP A 144 0.97 -3.81 -28.89
N TRP A 145 -0.01 -3.68 -27.98
CA TRP A 145 0.26 -3.63 -26.56
C TRP A 145 0.55 -5.00 -25.98
N ARG A 146 1.66 -5.08 -25.25
CA ARG A 146 2.00 -6.24 -24.42
C ARG A 146 1.58 -5.96 -22.98
N LEU A 147 0.89 -6.92 -22.38
CA LEU A 147 0.38 -6.81 -21.01
C LEU A 147 1.21 -7.75 -20.12
N ALA A 148 1.55 -7.29 -18.92
CA ALA A 148 2.11 -8.14 -17.88
C ALA A 148 1.38 -7.92 -16.56
N MET A 149 1.05 -9.01 -15.89
CA MET A 149 0.32 -9.02 -14.62
C MET A 149 1.03 -9.95 -13.64
N MET A 150 1.05 -9.58 -12.36
CA MET A 150 1.53 -10.47 -11.31
C MET A 150 0.61 -11.69 -11.18
N ALA A 151 1.21 -12.89 -11.24
CA ALA A 151 0.49 -14.12 -10.91
C ALA A 151 0.06 -14.14 -9.43
N GLN A 152 -1.07 -14.78 -9.10
CA GLN A 152 -1.51 -14.89 -7.70
C GLN A 152 -0.67 -15.89 -6.90
N GLU A 153 -0.10 -16.90 -7.55
CA GLU A 153 0.76 -17.90 -6.95
C GLU A 153 1.91 -18.26 -7.89
N VAL A 154 3.10 -18.46 -7.32
CA VAL A 154 4.28 -18.94 -8.05
C VAL A 154 4.53 -20.39 -7.67
N PRO A 155 4.54 -21.32 -8.65
CA PRO A 155 4.84 -22.71 -8.38
C PRO A 155 6.27 -22.88 -7.84
N ALA A 156 6.49 -23.91 -7.02
CA ALA A 156 7.82 -24.27 -6.56
C ALA A 156 8.60 -24.91 -7.71
N LEU A 157 9.40 -24.11 -8.43
CA LEU A 157 10.22 -24.56 -9.55
C LEU A 157 11.65 -24.82 -9.10
N ASP A 158 12.31 -25.82 -9.71
CA ASP A 158 13.71 -26.15 -9.41
C ASP A 158 14.72 -25.25 -10.15
N GLN A 159 14.23 -24.35 -11.00
CA GLN A 159 15.09 -23.43 -11.75
C GLN A 159 15.63 -22.29 -10.86
N PRO A 160 16.81 -21.72 -11.18
CA PRO A 160 17.37 -20.59 -10.45
C PRO A 160 16.46 -19.36 -10.47
N ALA A 161 16.47 -18.58 -9.39
CA ALA A 161 15.70 -17.34 -9.28
C ALA A 161 16.00 -16.33 -10.40
N ILE A 162 17.28 -16.15 -10.78
CA ILE A 162 17.67 -15.25 -11.86
C ILE A 162 17.09 -15.66 -13.23
N ASP A 163 17.08 -16.96 -13.52
CA ASP A 163 16.51 -17.49 -14.75
C ASP A 163 14.99 -17.35 -14.78
N TYR A 164 14.33 -17.58 -13.63
CA TYR A 164 12.91 -17.33 -13.48
C TYR A 164 12.53 -15.88 -13.78
N VAL A 165 13.32 -14.92 -13.29
CA VAL A 165 13.08 -13.50 -13.60
C VAL A 165 13.23 -13.25 -15.10
N LEU A 166 14.33 -13.72 -15.71
CA LEU A 166 14.57 -13.56 -17.14
C LEU A 166 13.48 -14.19 -18.02
N ASP A 167 12.79 -15.23 -17.55
CA ASP A 167 11.66 -15.83 -18.26
C ASP A 167 10.49 -14.86 -18.50
N GLY A 168 10.37 -13.81 -17.67
CA GLY A 168 9.40 -12.74 -17.85
C GLY A 168 9.64 -11.91 -19.11
N HIS A 169 10.88 -11.84 -19.59
CA HIS A 169 11.20 -11.19 -20.86
C HIS A 169 10.99 -12.18 -22.02
N HIS A 170 9.74 -12.34 -22.43
CA HIS A 170 9.35 -13.31 -23.48
C HIS A 170 10.03 -13.07 -24.83
N GLY A 171 10.24 -11.80 -25.20
CA GLY A 171 11.00 -11.43 -26.40
C GLY A 171 12.41 -12.01 -26.40
N LEU A 172 13.13 -11.86 -25.27
CA LEU A 172 14.47 -12.39 -25.06
C LEU A 172 14.49 -13.92 -25.20
N ARG A 173 13.63 -14.63 -24.44
CA ARG A 173 13.56 -16.10 -24.49
C ARG A 173 13.19 -16.63 -25.88
N THR A 174 12.36 -15.90 -26.61
CA THR A 174 11.99 -16.27 -27.98
C THR A 174 13.19 -16.14 -28.93
N ALA A 175 13.96 -15.05 -28.83
CA ALA A 175 15.17 -14.84 -29.62
C ALA A 175 16.25 -15.88 -29.28
N GLU A 176 16.46 -16.22 -28.01
CA GLU A 176 17.37 -17.28 -27.57
C GLU A 176 16.99 -18.65 -28.15
N ARG A 177 15.70 -19.01 -28.12
CA ARG A 177 15.20 -20.26 -28.72
C ARG A 177 15.34 -20.27 -30.24
N LYS A 178 15.15 -19.13 -30.92
CA LYS A 178 15.39 -19.01 -32.37
C LYS A 178 16.86 -19.25 -32.70
N LEU A 179 17.78 -18.64 -31.95
CA LEU A 179 19.21 -18.83 -32.12
C LEU A 179 19.59 -20.30 -31.95
N ALA A 180 19.19 -20.93 -30.84
CA ALA A 180 19.48 -22.34 -30.58
C ALA A 180 18.95 -23.28 -31.69
N LYS A 181 17.75 -23.01 -32.22
CA LYS A 181 17.19 -23.77 -33.36
C LYS A 181 17.99 -23.54 -34.64
N ALA A 182 18.41 -22.30 -34.91
CA ALA A 182 19.18 -21.96 -36.10
C ALA A 182 20.59 -22.60 -36.07
N GLU A 183 21.22 -22.62 -34.90
CA GLU A 183 22.51 -23.31 -34.66
C GLU A 183 22.38 -24.82 -34.86
N GLN A 184 21.33 -25.44 -34.31
CA GLN A 184 21.06 -26.87 -34.52
C GLN A 184 20.80 -27.22 -35.99
N ALA A 185 20.18 -26.31 -36.74
CA ALA A 185 19.93 -26.48 -38.18
C ALA A 185 21.14 -26.12 -39.06
N GLY A 186 22.17 -25.47 -38.51
CA GLY A 186 23.32 -24.96 -39.27
C GLY A 186 22.97 -23.83 -40.26
N ASP A 187 21.88 -23.10 -40.03
CA ASP A 187 21.43 -22.01 -40.91
C ASP A 187 22.09 -20.69 -40.52
N ASN A 188 23.20 -20.37 -41.19
CA ASN A 188 23.97 -19.14 -40.94
C ASN A 188 23.17 -17.84 -41.11
N HIS A 189 22.14 -17.83 -41.99
CA HIS A 189 21.33 -16.62 -42.19
C HIS A 189 20.35 -16.44 -41.03
N ALA A 190 19.69 -17.50 -40.59
CA ALA A 190 18.83 -17.47 -39.42
C ALA A 190 19.60 -17.14 -38.12
N ILE A 191 20.84 -17.64 -37.99
CA ILE A 191 21.74 -17.29 -36.88
C ILE A 191 22.02 -15.77 -36.87
N ALA A 192 22.37 -15.19 -38.02
CA ALA A 192 22.64 -13.76 -38.11
C ALA A 192 21.41 -12.90 -37.76
N LEU A 193 20.22 -13.29 -38.21
CA LEU A 193 18.98 -12.60 -37.86
C LEU A 193 18.67 -12.70 -36.36
N ALA A 194 18.84 -13.90 -35.76
CA ALA A 194 18.62 -14.10 -34.33
C ALA A 194 19.59 -13.28 -33.47
N HIS A 195 20.87 -13.18 -33.86
CA HIS A 195 21.82 -12.28 -33.19
C HIS A 195 21.40 -10.81 -33.30
N GLY A 196 20.90 -10.36 -34.45
CA GLY A 196 20.37 -9.00 -34.59
C GLY A 196 19.16 -8.72 -33.70
N GLU A 197 18.27 -9.71 -33.51
CA GLU A 197 17.17 -9.61 -32.55
C GLU A 197 17.68 -9.52 -31.11
N LEU A 198 18.69 -10.32 -30.73
CA LEU A 198 19.30 -10.28 -29.38
C LEU A 198 20.03 -8.96 -29.11
N ASP A 199 20.71 -8.38 -30.11
CA ASP A 199 21.31 -7.04 -30.04
C ASP A 199 20.27 -5.95 -29.81
N ALA A 200 19.15 -6.00 -30.53
CA ALA A 200 18.05 -5.04 -30.36
C ALA A 200 17.40 -5.12 -28.97
N LEU A 201 17.43 -6.30 -28.34
CA LEU A 201 16.90 -6.54 -26.98
C LEU A 201 17.95 -6.36 -25.87
N HIS A 202 19.17 -5.94 -26.22
CA HIS A 202 20.29 -5.81 -25.28
C HIS A 202 20.55 -7.09 -24.45
N ALA A 203 20.41 -8.27 -25.08
CA ALA A 203 20.40 -9.57 -24.41
C ALA A 203 21.54 -9.79 -23.41
N TRP A 204 22.76 -9.39 -23.73
CA TRP A 204 23.94 -9.57 -22.86
C TRP A 204 23.92 -8.70 -21.59
N GLN A 205 23.10 -7.65 -21.54
CA GLN A 205 22.93 -6.81 -20.35
C GLN A 205 21.79 -7.33 -19.46
N GLN A 206 20.85 -8.11 -20.00
CA GLN A 206 19.66 -8.53 -19.28
C GLN A 206 19.95 -9.36 -18.01
N PRO A 207 20.94 -10.28 -17.97
CA PRO A 207 21.29 -10.97 -16.72
C PRO A 207 21.77 -10.01 -15.63
N ALA A 208 22.54 -8.98 -15.98
CA ALA A 208 22.97 -7.97 -15.03
C ALA A 208 21.80 -7.11 -14.56
N ASN A 209 20.88 -6.73 -15.47
CA ASN A 209 19.66 -6.01 -15.12
C ASN A 209 18.77 -6.84 -14.17
N ALA A 210 18.60 -8.13 -14.43
CA ALA A 210 17.87 -9.05 -13.57
C ALA A 210 18.50 -9.15 -12.17
N ALA A 211 19.84 -9.23 -12.09
CA ALA A 211 20.56 -9.26 -10.83
C ALA A 211 20.40 -7.95 -10.02
N ILE A 212 20.46 -6.79 -10.68
CA ILE A 212 20.22 -5.48 -10.05
C ILE A 212 18.78 -5.38 -9.53
N LEU A 213 17.81 -5.84 -10.33
CA LEU A 213 16.39 -5.85 -9.98
C LEU A 213 16.15 -6.73 -8.74
N LEU A 214 16.69 -7.96 -8.75
CA LEU A 214 16.63 -8.88 -7.61
C LEU A 214 17.30 -8.30 -6.37
N ALA A 215 18.47 -7.68 -6.50
CA ALA A 215 19.14 -7.01 -5.40
C ALA A 215 18.29 -5.85 -4.82
N GLY A 216 17.62 -5.09 -5.68
CA GLY A 216 16.68 -4.03 -5.30
C GLY A 216 15.53 -4.52 -4.41
N LEU A 217 14.98 -5.69 -4.74
CA LEU A 217 13.92 -6.37 -4.00
C LEU A 217 14.41 -7.18 -2.77
N GLY A 218 15.70 -7.12 -2.47
CA GLY A 218 16.30 -7.69 -1.27
C GLY A 218 16.95 -9.08 -1.43
N PHE A 219 17.16 -9.57 -2.65
CA PHE A 219 17.84 -10.85 -2.88
C PHE A 219 19.35 -10.68 -2.91
N SER A 220 20.05 -11.40 -2.03
CA SER A 220 21.52 -11.50 -2.06
C SER A 220 22.01 -12.25 -3.31
N GLU A 221 23.24 -11.99 -3.74
CA GLU A 221 23.85 -12.66 -4.91
C GLU A 221 23.79 -14.19 -4.81
N ALA A 222 23.99 -14.75 -3.61
CA ALA A 222 23.87 -16.18 -3.37
C ALA A 222 22.43 -16.69 -3.55
N GLN A 223 21.43 -15.93 -3.10
CA GLN A 223 20.01 -16.27 -3.27
C GLN A 223 19.58 -16.21 -4.74
N GLN A 224 20.14 -15.32 -5.56
CA GLN A 224 19.77 -15.21 -6.97
C GLN A 224 20.04 -16.50 -7.77
N GLN A 225 20.98 -17.32 -7.30
CA GLN A 225 21.33 -18.62 -7.89
C GLN A 225 20.58 -19.80 -7.28
N GLN A 226 19.79 -19.58 -6.21
CA GLN A 226 19.04 -20.64 -5.56
C GLN A 226 17.77 -21.01 -6.34
N PRO A 227 17.30 -22.27 -6.26
CA PRO A 227 16.04 -22.69 -6.85
C PRO A 227 14.83 -21.90 -6.31
N VAL A 228 13.83 -21.62 -7.16
CA VAL A 228 12.57 -20.97 -6.72
C VAL A 228 11.87 -21.79 -5.60
N SER A 229 12.01 -23.11 -5.64
CA SER A 229 11.44 -24.03 -4.66
C SER A 229 11.99 -23.86 -3.23
N SER A 230 13.22 -23.34 -3.04
CA SER A 230 13.79 -23.12 -1.70
C SER A 230 13.26 -21.86 -1.00
N PHE A 231 12.61 -20.96 -1.74
CA PHE A 231 12.06 -19.73 -1.17
C PHE A 231 10.70 -19.96 -0.51
N SER A 232 10.40 -19.18 0.54
CA SER A 232 9.05 -19.14 1.13
C SER A 232 8.08 -18.41 0.20
N GLY A 233 6.76 -18.54 0.44
CA GLY A 233 5.72 -17.95 -0.41
C GLY A 233 5.89 -16.44 -0.63
N GLY A 234 6.23 -15.67 0.41
CA GLY A 234 6.47 -14.23 0.28
C GLY A 234 7.68 -13.90 -0.60
N TRP A 235 8.79 -14.63 -0.45
CA TRP A 235 9.95 -14.48 -1.33
C TRP A 235 9.65 -14.89 -2.77
N ARG A 236 8.85 -15.93 -2.99
CA ARG A 236 8.38 -16.29 -4.34
C ARG A 236 7.51 -15.22 -4.96
N MET A 237 6.69 -14.53 -4.17
CA MET A 237 5.92 -13.38 -4.65
C MET A 237 6.82 -12.20 -5.06
N ARG A 238 7.92 -11.97 -4.33
CA ARG A 238 8.95 -10.99 -4.75
C ARG A 238 9.60 -11.38 -6.08
N LEU A 239 9.85 -12.68 -6.31
CA LEU A 239 10.37 -13.16 -7.61
C LEU A 239 9.35 -12.94 -8.74
N ASN A 240 8.07 -13.11 -8.47
CA ASN A 240 7.00 -12.80 -9.43
C ASN A 240 6.99 -11.33 -9.82
N LEU A 241 7.06 -10.44 -8.82
CA LEU A 241 7.18 -9.01 -9.06
C LEU A 241 8.42 -8.71 -9.92
N ALA A 242 9.56 -9.31 -9.59
CA ALA A 242 10.78 -9.18 -10.37
C ALA A 242 10.61 -9.59 -11.85
N GLN A 243 9.96 -10.72 -12.08
CA GLN A 243 9.66 -11.25 -13.41
C GLN A 243 8.72 -10.33 -14.21
N VAL A 244 7.72 -9.72 -13.56
CA VAL A 244 6.83 -8.75 -14.21
C VAL A 244 7.58 -7.45 -14.53
N LEU A 245 8.44 -6.97 -13.63
CA LEU A 245 9.18 -5.71 -13.79
C LEU A 245 10.28 -5.73 -14.86
N ILE A 246 10.80 -6.92 -15.21
CA ILE A 246 11.77 -7.07 -16.31
C ILE A 246 11.09 -7.29 -17.67
N SER A 247 9.77 -7.52 -17.68
CA SER A 247 9.03 -7.76 -18.92
C SER A 247 9.07 -6.54 -19.85
N ASP A 248 8.98 -6.77 -21.15
CA ASP A 248 8.90 -5.75 -22.19
C ASP A 248 7.44 -5.31 -22.46
N ALA A 249 6.65 -5.19 -21.39
CA ALA A 249 5.23 -4.86 -21.44
C ALA A 249 4.97 -3.36 -21.62
N ASP A 250 3.92 -3.03 -22.38
CA ASP A 250 3.43 -1.65 -22.55
C ASP A 250 2.48 -1.22 -21.43
N LEU A 251 1.80 -2.18 -20.79
CA LEU A 251 0.96 -1.98 -19.62
C LEU A 251 1.31 -3.00 -18.52
N LEU A 252 1.76 -2.48 -17.37
CA LEU A 252 2.02 -3.25 -16.16
C LEU A 252 0.79 -3.22 -15.25
N LEU A 253 0.31 -4.39 -14.85
CA LEU A 253 -0.79 -4.59 -13.91
C LEU A 253 -0.24 -5.17 -12.60
N LEU A 254 -0.16 -4.34 -11.56
CA LEU A 254 0.38 -4.74 -10.26
C LEU A 254 -0.73 -4.80 -9.22
N ASP A 255 -1.03 -5.99 -8.70
CA ASP A 255 -2.04 -6.20 -7.66
C ASP A 255 -1.36 -6.33 -6.29
N GLU A 256 -1.46 -5.28 -5.47
CA GLU A 256 -0.82 -5.13 -4.16
C GLU A 256 0.69 -5.45 -4.15
N PRO A 257 1.51 -4.74 -4.95
CA PRO A 257 2.94 -5.06 -5.09
C PRO A 257 3.76 -4.76 -3.84
N THR A 258 3.27 -3.93 -2.93
CA THR A 258 3.92 -3.62 -1.64
C THR A 258 3.73 -4.73 -0.61
N ASN A 259 2.79 -5.65 -0.83
CA ASN A 259 2.58 -6.76 0.09
C ASN A 259 3.83 -7.65 0.14
N HIS A 260 4.24 -8.01 1.35
CA HIS A 260 5.43 -8.84 1.62
C HIS A 260 6.77 -8.18 1.24
N LEU A 261 6.78 -6.89 0.87
CA LEU A 261 8.00 -6.10 0.75
C LEU A 261 8.35 -5.44 2.07
N ASP A 262 9.65 -5.33 2.34
CA ASP A 262 10.14 -4.46 3.41
C ASP A 262 10.14 -3.01 2.95
N LEU A 263 10.21 -2.11 3.91
CA LEU A 263 10.32 -0.67 3.66
C LEU A 263 11.41 -0.36 2.63
N ASP A 264 12.57 -1.03 2.71
CA ASP A 264 13.68 -0.85 1.76
C ASP A 264 13.29 -1.21 0.33
N ALA A 265 12.67 -2.38 0.12
CA ALA A 265 12.23 -2.83 -1.19
C ALA A 265 11.07 -1.97 -1.72
N ILE A 266 10.18 -1.47 -0.85
CA ILE A 266 9.11 -0.54 -1.23
C ILE A 266 9.71 0.76 -1.78
N LEU A 267 10.65 1.38 -1.06
CA LEU A 267 11.30 2.63 -1.50
C LEU A 267 12.07 2.45 -2.81
N TRP A 268 12.76 1.32 -2.96
CA TRP A 268 13.43 0.99 -4.22
C TRP A 268 12.42 0.80 -5.36
N LEU A 269 11.31 0.08 -5.10
CA LEU A 269 10.26 -0.17 -6.08
C LEU A 269 9.60 1.13 -6.54
N GLN A 270 9.30 2.06 -5.62
CA GLN A 270 8.79 3.39 -5.96
C GLN A 270 9.71 4.09 -6.95
N SER A 271 11.01 4.16 -6.62
CA SER A 271 12.02 4.80 -7.46
C SER A 271 12.13 4.13 -8.84
N TYR A 272 12.02 2.80 -8.89
CA TYR A 272 12.04 2.03 -10.13
C TYR A 272 10.81 2.30 -11.00
N LEU A 273 9.60 2.23 -10.42
CA LEU A 273 8.33 2.41 -11.14
C LEU A 273 8.15 3.82 -11.69
N VAL A 274 8.65 4.84 -11.01
CA VAL A 274 8.63 6.23 -11.51
C VAL A 274 9.41 6.38 -12.83
N GLN A 275 10.49 5.60 -12.98
CA GLN A 275 11.37 5.62 -14.15
C GLN A 275 10.93 4.66 -15.26
N GLN A 276 10.00 3.74 -14.98
CA GLN A 276 9.58 2.73 -15.95
C GLN A 276 8.87 3.35 -17.15
N PRO A 277 9.30 3.02 -18.40
CA PRO A 277 8.60 3.44 -19.60
C PRO A 277 7.38 2.55 -19.82
N GLY A 278 6.17 3.12 -19.80
CA GLY A 278 4.95 2.36 -20.06
C GLY A 278 3.74 2.92 -19.32
N ALA A 279 2.57 2.32 -19.56
CA ALA A 279 1.43 2.52 -18.70
C ALA A 279 1.54 1.60 -17.47
N LEU A 280 1.14 2.12 -16.31
CA LEU A 280 1.11 1.38 -15.05
C LEU A 280 -0.30 1.49 -14.48
N LEU A 281 -0.91 0.35 -14.16
CA LEU A 281 -2.13 0.26 -13.38
C LEU A 281 -1.82 -0.55 -12.12
N VAL A 282 -1.95 0.09 -10.96
CA VAL A 282 -1.54 -0.49 -9.68
C VAL A 282 -2.70 -0.47 -8.69
N ILE A 283 -2.99 -1.62 -8.11
CA ILE A 283 -3.85 -1.74 -6.93
C ILE A 283 -2.93 -1.71 -5.72
N SER A 284 -3.16 -0.78 -4.80
CA SER A 284 -2.43 -0.76 -3.53
C SER A 284 -3.30 -0.12 -2.46
N HIS A 285 -3.17 -0.64 -1.24
CA HIS A 285 -3.71 -0.01 -0.03
C HIS A 285 -2.73 0.94 0.67
N ASP A 286 -1.52 1.12 0.14
CA ASP A 286 -0.51 2.04 0.69
C ASP A 286 -0.64 3.45 0.06
N ARG A 287 -1.04 4.41 0.89
CA ARG A 287 -1.28 5.81 0.49
C ARG A 287 -0.01 6.49 0.00
N ALA A 288 1.08 6.35 0.76
CA ALA A 288 2.36 6.98 0.45
C ALA A 288 2.97 6.40 -0.84
N PHE A 289 2.82 5.09 -1.04
CA PHE A 289 3.22 4.44 -2.27
C PHE A 289 2.44 4.93 -3.48
N LEU A 290 1.11 5.03 -3.37
CA LEU A 290 0.27 5.57 -4.45
C LEU A 290 0.67 7.01 -4.77
N ASP A 291 0.77 7.89 -3.77
CA ASP A 291 1.15 9.29 -3.96
C ASP A 291 2.52 9.47 -4.62
N ALA A 292 3.47 8.59 -4.33
CA ALA A 292 4.81 8.66 -4.91
C ALA A 292 4.86 8.29 -6.41
N ILE A 293 3.97 7.41 -6.89
CA ILE A 293 4.06 6.82 -8.23
C ILE A 293 2.94 7.25 -9.18
N VAL A 294 1.72 7.40 -8.67
CA VAL A 294 0.53 7.57 -9.52
C VAL A 294 0.34 9.02 -9.91
N THR A 295 -0.26 9.21 -11.07
CA THR A 295 -0.65 10.53 -11.59
C THR A 295 -2.15 10.71 -11.64
N GLN A 296 -2.89 9.62 -11.51
CA GLN A 296 -4.35 9.56 -11.55
C GLN A 296 -4.85 8.42 -10.67
N ILE A 297 -6.04 8.57 -10.11
CA ILE A 297 -6.72 7.54 -9.31
C ILE A 297 -8.01 7.14 -10.01
N LEU A 298 -8.20 5.83 -10.15
CA LEU A 298 -9.46 5.20 -10.49
C LEU A 298 -10.10 4.68 -9.22
N HIS A 299 -11.28 5.19 -8.90
CA HIS A 299 -12.03 4.80 -7.73
C HIS A 299 -13.25 3.98 -8.14
N ILE A 300 -13.36 2.76 -7.60
CA ILE A 300 -14.55 1.92 -7.73
C ILE A 300 -15.45 2.17 -6.52
N GLU A 301 -16.64 2.72 -6.77
CA GLU A 301 -17.59 3.09 -5.73
C GLU A 301 -19.03 2.93 -6.26
N HIS A 302 -19.92 2.32 -5.49
CA HIS A 302 -21.33 2.08 -5.86
C HIS A 302 -21.46 1.45 -7.27
N ASN A 303 -20.66 0.42 -7.55
CA ASN A 303 -20.61 -0.25 -8.86
C ASN A 303 -20.19 0.64 -10.04
N SER A 304 -19.76 1.88 -9.79
CA SER A 304 -19.31 2.81 -10.82
C SER A 304 -17.79 3.00 -10.76
N LEU A 305 -17.18 3.23 -11.92
CA LEU A 305 -15.77 3.57 -12.04
C LEU A 305 -15.62 5.08 -12.28
N LYS A 306 -14.91 5.78 -11.40
CA LYS A 306 -14.66 7.23 -11.49
C LYS A 306 -13.17 7.50 -11.56
N GLN A 307 -12.78 8.46 -12.39
CA GLN A 307 -11.38 8.85 -12.59
C GLN A 307 -11.11 10.23 -12.01
N TYR A 308 -10.01 10.36 -11.29
CA TYR A 308 -9.53 11.57 -10.62
C TYR A 308 -8.10 11.86 -11.07
N THR A 309 -7.76 13.14 -11.21
CA THR A 309 -6.41 13.58 -11.60
C THR A 309 -5.62 13.98 -10.36
N GLY A 310 -4.35 13.57 -10.27
CA GLY A 310 -3.48 13.82 -9.12
C GLY A 310 -3.14 12.55 -8.36
N GLY A 311 -2.47 12.73 -7.22
CA GLY A 311 -2.14 11.65 -6.30
C GLY A 311 -3.38 11.11 -5.55
N TYR A 312 -3.13 10.16 -4.66
CA TYR A 312 -4.10 9.67 -3.71
C TYR A 312 -4.58 10.77 -2.75
N SER A 313 -3.67 11.60 -2.22
CA SER A 313 -4.02 12.73 -1.33
C SER A 313 -4.92 13.77 -2.01
N ASP A 314 -4.68 14.07 -3.29
CA ASP A 314 -5.55 14.97 -4.07
C ASP A 314 -6.95 14.39 -4.26
N PHE A 315 -7.02 13.09 -4.55
CA PHE A 315 -8.28 12.34 -4.67
C PHE A 315 -9.10 12.39 -3.37
N GLU A 316 -8.48 12.16 -2.21
CA GLU A 316 -9.20 12.23 -0.93
C GLU A 316 -9.75 13.63 -0.67
N ARG A 317 -8.97 14.68 -0.92
CA ARG A 317 -9.42 16.07 -0.79
C ARG A 317 -10.61 16.36 -1.71
N GLU A 318 -10.50 16.03 -3.00
CA GLU A 318 -11.58 16.26 -3.96
C GLU A 318 -12.85 15.48 -3.59
N ARG A 319 -12.69 14.23 -3.13
CA ARG A 319 -13.80 13.40 -2.65
C ARG A 319 -14.47 14.00 -1.43
N ALA A 320 -13.69 14.44 -0.43
CA ALA A 320 -14.20 15.06 0.78
C ALA A 320 -14.97 16.35 0.48
N GLU A 321 -14.44 17.19 -0.41
CA GLU A 321 -15.11 18.42 -0.87
C GLU A 321 -16.44 18.11 -1.57
N LYS A 322 -16.45 17.11 -2.46
CA LYS A 322 -17.64 16.69 -3.20
C LYS A 322 -18.72 16.13 -2.27
N LEU A 323 -18.32 15.29 -1.29
CA LEU A 323 -19.23 14.76 -0.28
C LEU A 323 -19.79 15.86 0.62
N ALA A 324 -18.95 16.79 1.08
CA ALA A 324 -19.39 17.93 1.89
C ALA A 324 -20.35 18.84 1.12
N LEU A 325 -20.11 19.05 -0.17
CA LEU A 325 -20.99 19.82 -1.03
C LEU A 325 -22.33 19.10 -1.23
N GLN A 326 -22.32 17.79 -1.48
CA GLN A 326 -23.53 16.97 -1.61
C GLN A 326 -24.36 16.99 -0.33
N GLN A 327 -23.71 16.85 0.84
CA GLN A 327 -24.38 16.91 2.14
C GLN A 327 -25.04 18.29 2.36
N LYS A 328 -24.32 19.38 2.09
CA LYS A 328 -24.88 20.74 2.16
C LYS A 328 -26.06 20.95 1.20
N MET A 329 -26.01 20.39 -0.01
CA MET A 329 -27.12 20.45 -0.97
C MET A 329 -28.32 19.65 -0.48
N HIS A 330 -28.10 18.45 0.04
CA HIS A 330 -29.13 17.61 0.63
C HIS A 330 -29.80 18.28 1.84
N ASP A 331 -29.03 18.87 2.77
CA ASP A 331 -29.59 19.53 3.96
C ASP A 331 -30.42 20.77 3.59
N LYS A 332 -29.98 21.54 2.59
CA LYS A 332 -30.77 22.64 2.01
C LYS A 332 -32.06 22.12 1.39
N GLN A 333 -32.00 21.03 0.63
CA GLN A 333 -33.18 20.43 0.01
C GLN A 333 -34.15 19.88 1.07
N GLN A 334 -33.67 19.19 2.11
CA GLN A 334 -34.49 18.72 3.23
C GLN A 334 -35.17 19.88 3.96
N THR A 335 -34.45 20.98 4.22
CA THR A 335 -35.02 22.18 4.84
C THR A 335 -36.15 22.76 3.97
N GLN A 336 -35.94 22.81 2.65
CA GLN A 336 -36.94 23.29 1.69
C GLN A 336 -38.17 22.36 1.62
N VAL A 337 -37.95 21.04 1.62
CA VAL A 337 -38.99 20.02 1.66
C VAL A 337 -39.81 20.14 2.96
N ALA A 338 -39.15 20.24 4.11
CA ALA A 338 -39.80 20.42 5.40
C ALA A 338 -40.61 21.72 5.47
N HIS A 339 -40.10 22.81 4.89
CA HIS A 339 -40.83 24.08 4.79
C HIS A 339 -42.08 23.96 3.88
N LEU A 340 -41.95 23.34 2.70
CA LEU A 340 -43.07 23.07 1.79
C LEU A 340 -44.14 22.18 2.46
N GLN A 341 -43.72 21.13 3.16
CA GLN A 341 -44.62 20.24 3.90
C GLN A 341 -45.36 20.98 5.02
N LYS A 342 -44.66 21.76 5.87
CA LYS A 342 -45.30 22.60 6.91
C LYS A 342 -46.35 23.55 6.33
N PHE A 343 -46.06 24.15 5.17
CA PHE A 343 -47.01 25.02 4.47
C PHE A 343 -48.23 24.25 3.93
N ILE A 344 -48.01 23.10 3.30
CA ILE A 344 -49.10 22.23 2.80
C ILE A 344 -50.01 21.82 3.97
N THR A 345 -49.44 21.31 5.06
CA THR A 345 -50.20 20.86 6.25
C THR A 345 -51.00 22.01 6.87
N ARG A 346 -50.44 23.22 6.94
CA ARG A 346 -51.10 24.39 7.53
C ARG A 346 -52.25 24.97 6.69
N PHE A 347 -52.18 24.84 5.35
CA PHE A 347 -53.12 25.52 4.44
C PHE A 347 -54.02 24.59 3.63
N LYS A 348 -53.88 23.26 3.76
CA LYS A 348 -54.74 22.25 3.12
C LYS A 348 -56.23 22.38 3.47
N ALA A 349 -56.55 22.88 4.66
CA ALA A 349 -57.93 23.00 5.18
C ALA A 349 -58.62 24.36 4.92
N LYS A 350 -57.92 25.38 4.39
CA LYS A 350 -58.50 26.72 4.13
C LYS A 350 -58.88 26.90 2.66
N ALA A 351 -60.19 27.04 2.39
CA ALA A 351 -60.75 27.16 1.04
C ALA A 351 -60.12 28.29 0.17
N SER A 352 -59.69 29.40 0.78
CA SER A 352 -59.09 30.53 0.04
C SER A 352 -57.64 30.29 -0.43
N LYS A 353 -56.91 29.31 0.13
CA LYS A 353 -55.49 29.04 -0.21
C LYS A 353 -55.25 27.64 -0.80
N ALA A 354 -56.31 26.88 -1.07
CA ALA A 354 -56.25 25.52 -1.59
C ALA A 354 -55.49 25.42 -2.93
N LYS A 355 -55.71 26.34 -3.88
CA LYS A 355 -54.99 26.37 -5.18
C LYS A 355 -53.47 26.55 -5.01
N GLN A 356 -53.02 27.34 -4.05
CA GLN A 356 -51.59 27.55 -3.75
C GLN A 356 -50.96 26.31 -3.11
N ALA A 357 -51.66 25.66 -2.18
CA ALA A 357 -51.21 24.42 -1.57
C ALA A 357 -51.07 23.30 -2.62
N GLN A 358 -52.03 23.18 -3.55
CA GLN A 358 -52.01 22.18 -4.62
C GLN A 358 -50.88 22.39 -5.65
N SER A 359 -50.51 23.65 -5.93
CA SER A 359 -49.36 23.99 -6.78
C SER A 359 -48.02 23.57 -6.14
N ARG A 360 -47.90 23.70 -4.80
CA ARG A 360 -46.69 23.31 -4.06
C ARG A 360 -46.58 21.81 -3.83
N VAL A 361 -47.70 21.08 -3.76
CA VAL A 361 -47.72 19.61 -3.81
C VAL A 361 -47.12 19.11 -5.14
N LYS A 362 -47.57 19.67 -6.27
CA LYS A 362 -46.99 19.33 -7.59
C LYS A 362 -45.51 19.73 -7.73
N ALA A 363 -45.08 20.79 -7.05
CA ALA A 363 -43.68 21.19 -7.04
C ALA A 363 -42.83 20.22 -6.20
N LEU A 364 -43.39 19.68 -5.10
CA LEU A 364 -42.75 18.67 -4.27
C LEU A 364 -42.62 17.32 -5.02
N GLU A 365 -43.64 16.92 -5.77
CA GLU A 365 -43.63 15.70 -6.59
C GLU A 365 -42.64 15.75 -7.77
N LYS A 366 -42.24 16.95 -8.22
CA LYS A 366 -41.28 17.16 -9.31
C LYS A 366 -39.85 17.37 -8.85
N LEU A 367 -39.61 17.50 -7.55
CA LEU A 367 -38.26 17.63 -7.02
C LEU A 367 -37.60 16.25 -7.02
N GLU A 368 -36.58 16.09 -7.84
CA GLU A 368 -35.67 14.94 -7.73
C GLU A 368 -34.97 15.02 -6.37
N LEU A 369 -35.19 14.02 -5.53
CA LEU A 369 -34.57 13.94 -4.21
C LEU A 369 -33.09 13.61 -4.41
N ILE A 370 -32.23 14.53 -3.99
CA ILE A 370 -30.80 14.28 -3.88
C ILE A 370 -30.67 13.24 -2.76
N ALA A 371 -30.03 12.11 -3.05
CA ALA A 371 -29.72 11.15 -2.00
C ALA A 371 -28.80 11.83 -0.97
N PRO A 372 -28.96 11.55 0.34
CA PRO A 372 -27.98 11.98 1.34
C PRO A 372 -26.58 11.63 0.85
N ALA A 373 -25.58 12.46 1.18
CA ALA A 373 -24.21 12.04 0.97
C ALA A 373 -24.02 10.84 1.90
N HIS A 374 -24.16 9.62 1.35
CA HIS A 374 -23.67 8.45 2.00
C HIS A 374 -22.16 8.58 1.93
N VAL A 375 -21.59 9.13 3.00
CA VAL A 375 -20.31 8.63 3.44
C VAL A 375 -20.62 7.17 3.71
N ASP A 376 -20.11 6.26 2.86
CA ASP A 376 -20.00 4.86 3.26
C ASP A 376 -19.53 4.90 4.70
N SER A 377 -20.36 4.44 5.65
CA SER A 377 -20.08 4.62 7.07
C SER A 377 -18.75 3.94 7.33
N GLY A 378 -17.69 4.77 7.40
CA GLY A 378 -16.33 4.30 7.51
C GLY A 378 -16.27 3.36 8.68
N PHE A 379 -15.61 2.23 8.49
CA PHE A 379 -15.35 1.36 9.60
C PHE A 379 -14.66 2.17 10.70
N SER A 380 -15.17 2.14 11.93
CA SER A 380 -14.59 2.88 13.05
C SER A 380 -14.66 2.06 14.32
N PHE A 381 -13.56 1.98 15.05
CA PHE A 381 -13.51 1.32 16.34
C PHE A 381 -12.51 2.05 17.24
N ASP A 382 -12.58 1.75 18.52
CA ASP A 382 -11.68 2.30 19.54
C ASP A 382 -11.25 1.18 20.46
N PHE A 383 -9.99 1.21 20.88
CA PHE A 383 -9.51 0.34 21.94
C PHE A 383 -10.17 0.74 23.27
N HIS A 384 -10.58 -0.27 24.04
CA HIS A 384 -11.13 -0.03 25.36
C HIS A 384 -10.03 0.43 26.33
N GLN A 385 -10.39 1.34 27.23
CA GLN A 385 -9.48 1.77 28.31
C GLN A 385 -9.03 0.56 29.15
N PRO A 386 -7.71 0.41 29.38
CA PRO A 386 -7.19 -0.67 30.21
C PRO A 386 -7.65 -0.53 31.66
N GLU A 387 -7.81 -1.65 32.37
CA GLU A 387 -8.22 -1.63 33.79
C GLU A 387 -7.10 -1.13 34.71
N LYS A 388 -5.84 -1.37 34.33
CA LYS A 388 -4.63 -0.97 35.05
C LYS A 388 -3.55 -0.58 34.04
N LEU A 389 -2.76 0.43 34.38
CA LEU A 389 -1.56 0.86 33.65
C LEU A 389 -0.36 0.78 34.58
N PRO A 390 0.33 -0.38 34.67
CA PRO A 390 1.52 -0.51 35.50
C PRO A 390 2.66 0.36 34.95
N ASN A 391 3.45 0.95 35.84
CA ASN A 391 4.65 1.71 35.49
C ASN A 391 5.82 1.33 36.43
N PRO A 392 6.92 0.75 35.93
CA PRO A 392 7.16 0.33 34.53
C PRO A 392 6.30 -0.88 34.13
N MET A 393 6.06 -1.05 32.82
CA MET A 393 5.33 -2.21 32.27
C MET A 393 6.27 -3.41 32.09
N GLU A 394 7.34 -3.19 31.33
CA GLU A 394 8.38 -4.17 31.04
C GLU A 394 9.74 -3.47 31.05
N ASN A 395 10.76 -4.14 31.55
CA ASN A 395 12.12 -3.62 31.59
C ASN A 395 13.11 -4.73 31.19
N LEU A 396 13.86 -4.48 30.13
CA LEU A 396 14.90 -5.36 29.61
C LEU A 396 16.24 -4.69 29.90
N ASP A 397 17.11 -5.39 30.62
CA ASP A 397 18.49 -4.97 30.90
C ASP A 397 19.46 -6.03 30.38
N ALA A 398 20.24 -5.65 29.35
CA ALA A 398 21.20 -6.51 28.66
C ALA A 398 20.65 -7.89 28.26
N VAL A 399 19.40 -7.94 27.79
CA VAL A 399 18.70 -9.18 27.44
C VAL A 399 19.23 -9.77 26.13
N GLN A 400 19.41 -11.09 26.12
CA GLN A 400 19.74 -11.85 24.91
C GLN A 400 18.49 -12.52 24.36
N CYS A 401 18.09 -12.12 23.15
CA CYS A 401 16.92 -12.67 22.46
C CYS A 401 17.37 -13.62 21.36
N GLY A 402 16.75 -14.79 21.28
CA GLY A 402 17.12 -15.80 20.30
C GLY A 402 16.29 -17.07 20.40
N TYR A 403 16.70 -18.09 19.67
CA TYR A 403 16.03 -19.38 19.64
C TYR A 403 16.91 -20.45 20.29
N ARG A 404 16.30 -21.32 21.09
CA ARG A 404 16.93 -22.52 21.65
C ARG A 404 16.42 -23.73 20.88
N ASN A 405 17.24 -24.25 19.98
CA ASN A 405 16.93 -25.45 19.19
C ASN A 405 17.88 -26.57 19.59
N ASP A 406 17.34 -27.72 20.02
CA ASP A 406 18.11 -28.92 20.37
C ASP A 406 19.28 -28.66 21.36
N GLY A 407 19.09 -27.71 22.28
CA GLY A 407 20.10 -27.31 23.28
C GLY A 407 21.19 -26.36 22.76
N ILE A 408 21.10 -25.91 21.51
CA ILE A 408 21.97 -24.88 20.93
C ILE A 408 21.25 -23.53 20.99
N ASP A 409 21.86 -22.58 21.68
CA ASP A 409 21.37 -21.21 21.79
C ASP A 409 21.86 -20.40 20.58
N THR A 410 20.91 -19.97 19.74
CA THR A 410 21.16 -19.06 18.63
C THR A 410 20.75 -17.66 19.05
N VAL A 411 21.71 -16.86 19.51
CA VAL A 411 21.49 -15.45 19.86
C VAL A 411 21.30 -14.65 18.57
N ILE A 412 20.17 -13.96 18.46
CA ILE A 412 19.85 -13.08 17.33
C ILE A 412 20.11 -11.62 17.73
N LEU A 413 19.68 -11.25 18.94
CA LEU A 413 19.90 -9.93 19.51
C LEU A 413 20.67 -10.08 20.82
N ASP A 414 21.74 -9.32 20.96
CA ASP A 414 22.60 -9.29 22.13
C ASP A 414 22.49 -7.93 22.85
N GLN A 415 22.57 -7.96 24.17
CA GLN A 415 22.52 -6.80 25.06
C GLN A 415 21.34 -5.82 24.81
N VAL A 416 20.14 -6.35 24.58
CA VAL A 416 18.94 -5.53 24.40
C VAL A 416 18.59 -4.82 25.71
N THR A 417 18.58 -3.50 25.68
CA THR A 417 18.17 -2.65 26.81
C THR A 417 16.99 -1.79 26.37
N LEU A 418 15.83 -2.00 27.01
CA LEU A 418 14.58 -1.34 26.63
C LEU A 418 13.67 -1.22 27.86
N SER A 419 13.08 -0.05 28.08
CA SER A 419 12.14 0.20 29.17
C SER A 419 10.80 0.65 28.60
N LEU A 420 9.74 -0.12 28.82
CA LEU A 420 8.39 0.17 28.37
C LEU A 420 7.57 0.79 29.51
N ARG A 421 6.98 1.95 29.22
CA ARG A 421 6.10 2.72 30.12
C ARG A 421 4.74 2.91 29.46
N PRO A 422 3.67 3.25 30.20
CA PRO A 422 2.34 3.47 29.64
C PRO A 422 2.30 4.42 28.43
N GLU A 423 3.12 5.46 28.44
CA GLU A 423 3.22 6.46 27.38
C GLU A 423 4.08 6.04 26.18
N SER A 424 4.78 4.90 26.25
CA SER A 424 5.73 4.50 25.22
C SER A 424 5.03 4.21 23.89
N ARG A 425 5.43 4.93 22.83
CA ARG A 425 5.02 4.73 21.44
C ARG A 425 6.23 4.46 20.57
N ILE A 426 6.51 3.18 20.36
CA ILE A 426 7.77 2.73 19.78
C ILE A 426 7.55 2.06 18.43
N GLY A 427 8.28 2.54 17.42
CA GLY A 427 8.38 1.94 16.09
C GLY A 427 9.68 1.18 15.94
N LEU A 428 9.60 -0.12 15.65
CA LEU A 428 10.77 -0.96 15.41
C LEU A 428 11.15 -0.94 13.93
N LEU A 429 12.28 -0.29 13.63
CA LEU A 429 12.89 -0.21 12.31
C LEU A 429 13.96 -1.27 12.13
N GLY A 430 14.27 -1.62 10.88
CA GLY A 430 15.38 -2.52 10.55
C GLY A 430 15.06 -3.45 9.39
N PRO A 431 16.08 -4.03 8.75
CA PRO A 431 15.88 -4.92 7.61
C PRO A 431 15.18 -6.22 8.01
N ASN A 432 14.67 -6.94 7.02
CA ASN A 432 14.06 -8.26 7.26
C ASN A 432 15.08 -9.29 7.73
N GLY A 433 14.69 -10.10 8.70
CA GLY A 433 15.59 -11.04 9.35
C GLY A 433 16.52 -10.43 10.40
N ALA A 434 16.45 -9.12 10.68
CA ALA A 434 17.30 -8.47 11.70
C ALA A 434 16.95 -8.87 13.15
N GLY A 435 15.79 -9.49 13.38
CA GLY A 435 15.35 -9.94 14.71
C GLY A 435 14.14 -9.20 15.29
N LYS A 436 13.46 -8.33 14.54
CA LYS A 436 12.27 -7.57 15.00
C LYS A 436 11.19 -8.47 15.62
N SER A 437 10.72 -9.48 14.89
CA SER A 437 9.72 -10.43 15.41
C SER A 437 10.27 -11.29 16.56
N THR A 438 11.58 -11.53 16.62
CA THR A 438 12.21 -12.22 17.77
C THR A 438 12.10 -11.36 19.02
N LEU A 439 12.40 -10.05 18.92
CA LEU A 439 12.22 -9.10 20.02
C LEU A 439 10.77 -9.06 20.49
N VAL A 440 9.82 -8.90 19.55
CA VAL A 440 8.38 -8.84 19.87
C VAL A 440 7.93 -10.12 20.58
N ARG A 441 8.33 -11.31 20.12
CA ARG A 441 8.00 -12.58 20.78
C ARG A 441 8.61 -12.73 22.17
N THR A 442 9.78 -12.15 22.41
CA THR A 442 10.37 -12.07 23.75
C THR A 442 9.56 -11.14 24.66
N LEU A 443 9.11 -9.97 24.17
CA LEU A 443 8.25 -9.06 24.93
C LEU A 443 6.90 -9.69 25.29
N VAL A 444 6.25 -10.38 24.34
CA VAL A 444 5.01 -11.14 24.63
C VAL A 444 5.26 -12.20 25.71
N GLY A 445 6.46 -12.79 25.74
CA GLY A 445 6.82 -13.93 26.60
C GLY A 445 6.66 -15.29 25.92
N GLU A 446 6.45 -15.34 24.59
CA GLU A 446 6.45 -16.59 23.82
C GLU A 446 7.85 -17.21 23.72
N LEU A 447 8.89 -16.37 23.68
CA LEU A 447 10.29 -16.79 23.69
C LEU A 447 10.95 -16.46 25.02
N PRO A 448 11.49 -17.45 25.76
CA PRO A 448 12.27 -17.17 26.97
C PRO A 448 13.58 -16.47 26.60
N THR A 449 14.04 -15.60 27.49
CA THR A 449 15.34 -14.94 27.35
C THR A 449 16.48 -15.95 27.46
N LEU A 450 17.51 -15.82 26.61
CA LEU A 450 18.71 -16.68 26.68
C LEU A 450 19.66 -16.22 27.79
N GLY A 451 19.63 -14.93 28.12
CA GLY A 451 20.43 -14.28 29.14
C GLY A 451 19.96 -12.85 29.39
N GLY A 452 20.59 -12.16 30.35
CA GLY A 452 20.19 -10.83 30.81
C GLY A 452 19.04 -10.84 31.82
N HIS A 453 18.51 -9.67 32.13
CA HIS A 453 17.47 -9.47 33.13
C HIS A 453 16.21 -8.90 32.48
N PHE A 454 15.09 -9.63 32.58
CA PHE A 454 13.80 -9.22 32.05
C PHE A 454 12.77 -9.18 33.17
N GLU A 455 12.32 -7.96 33.50
CA GLU A 455 11.25 -7.72 34.48
C GLU A 455 9.96 -7.39 33.75
N LYS A 456 8.92 -8.16 34.05
CA LYS A 456 7.57 -7.96 33.51
C LYS A 456 6.59 -7.85 34.66
N ASN A 457 5.69 -6.90 34.59
CA ASN A 457 4.64 -6.75 35.60
C ASN A 457 3.57 -7.86 35.44
N ASP A 458 3.27 -8.58 36.53
CA ASP A 458 2.31 -9.71 36.50
C ASP A 458 0.88 -9.29 36.14
N ASP A 459 0.50 -8.04 36.43
CA ASP A 459 -0.83 -7.49 36.10
C ASP A 459 -0.91 -6.95 34.65
N LEU A 460 0.18 -7.01 33.87
CA LEU A 460 0.24 -6.48 32.51
C LEU A 460 -0.53 -7.37 31.52
N LYS A 461 -1.63 -6.85 31.00
CA LYS A 461 -2.36 -7.45 29.87
C LYS A 461 -1.75 -6.97 28.55
N ILE A 462 -1.25 -7.90 27.73
CA ILE A 462 -0.65 -7.60 26.43
C ILE A 462 -1.60 -8.03 25.32
N GLY A 463 -1.92 -7.10 24.41
CA GLY A 463 -2.62 -7.37 23.17
C GLY A 463 -1.59 -7.57 22.07
N TYR A 464 -1.45 -8.79 21.57
CA TYR A 464 -0.49 -9.11 20.53
C TYR A 464 -1.20 -9.35 19.21
N PHE A 465 -0.92 -8.54 18.19
CA PHE A 465 -1.36 -8.75 16.81
C PHE A 465 -0.16 -9.21 15.98
N HIS A 466 -0.24 -10.41 15.40
CA HIS A 466 0.83 -10.95 14.57
C HIS A 466 0.26 -11.60 13.32
N GLN A 467 0.96 -11.47 12.19
CA GLN A 467 0.52 -11.97 10.89
C GLN A 467 0.06 -13.44 10.91
N GLN A 468 0.79 -14.32 11.62
CA GLN A 468 0.40 -15.74 11.76
C GLN A 468 -0.83 -15.99 12.65
N GLN A 469 -1.28 -15.05 13.48
CA GLN A 469 -2.50 -15.27 14.28
C GLN A 469 -3.75 -15.35 13.40
N VAL A 470 -3.79 -14.58 12.30
CA VAL A 470 -4.82 -14.67 11.27
C VAL A 470 -4.87 -16.07 10.64
N ASP A 471 -3.71 -16.70 10.44
CA ASP A 471 -3.60 -18.06 9.91
C ASP A 471 -3.87 -19.16 10.95
N ARG A 472 -3.76 -18.85 12.24
CA ARG A 472 -4.08 -19.77 13.36
C ARG A 472 -5.58 -19.86 13.65
N LEU A 473 -6.40 -18.99 13.07
CA LEU A 473 -7.86 -19.08 13.19
C LEU A 473 -8.34 -20.39 12.56
N ASP A 474 -9.08 -21.20 13.33
CA ASP A 474 -9.61 -22.46 12.83
C ASP A 474 -10.62 -22.20 11.70
N ALA A 475 -10.28 -22.67 10.50
CA ALA A 475 -11.07 -22.47 9.29
C ALA A 475 -12.50 -23.04 9.40
N ASN A 476 -12.73 -24.03 10.27
CA ASN A 476 -14.04 -24.64 10.46
C ASN A 476 -14.91 -23.90 11.49
N ASP A 477 -14.32 -22.99 12.26
CA ASP A 477 -15.04 -22.22 13.27
C ASP A 477 -15.81 -21.06 12.64
N THR A 478 -16.71 -20.47 13.43
CA THR A 478 -17.42 -19.24 13.09
C THR A 478 -16.98 -18.11 14.03
N PRO A 479 -17.04 -16.83 13.61
CA PRO A 479 -16.73 -15.69 14.48
C PRO A 479 -17.47 -15.74 15.82
N TYR A 480 -18.75 -16.13 15.77
CA TYR A 480 -19.58 -16.33 16.95
C TYR A 480 -19.00 -17.38 17.91
N GLN A 481 -18.70 -18.57 17.40
CA GLN A 481 -18.17 -19.67 18.21
C GLN A 481 -16.81 -19.32 18.79
N MET A 482 -15.96 -18.64 18.02
CA MET A 482 -14.64 -18.18 18.47
C MET A 482 -14.77 -17.25 19.67
N LEU A 483 -15.50 -16.14 19.55
CA LEU A 483 -15.69 -15.18 20.65
C LEU A 483 -16.44 -15.79 21.83
N SER A 484 -17.42 -16.66 21.58
CA SER A 484 -18.17 -17.36 22.64
C SER A 484 -17.26 -18.26 23.49
N ARG A 485 -16.19 -18.83 22.93
CA ARG A 485 -15.21 -19.62 23.72
C ARG A 485 -14.39 -18.76 24.68
N PHE A 486 -14.02 -17.55 24.27
CA PHE A 486 -13.26 -16.62 25.12
C PHE A 486 -14.16 -15.86 26.10
N TYR A 487 -15.42 -15.62 25.74
CA TYR A 487 -16.40 -14.89 26.54
C TYR A 487 -17.71 -15.69 26.71
N PRO A 488 -17.66 -16.86 27.39
CA PRO A 488 -18.84 -17.73 27.56
C PRO A 488 -19.95 -17.11 28.40
N GLN A 489 -19.63 -16.08 29.18
CA GLN A 489 -20.57 -15.33 30.02
C GLN A 489 -21.41 -14.31 29.23
N TRP A 490 -21.06 -14.00 27.98
CA TRP A 490 -21.80 -13.04 27.17
C TRP A 490 -23.04 -13.67 26.53
N SER A 491 -24.10 -12.88 26.45
CA SER A 491 -25.29 -13.24 25.68
C SER A 491 -24.99 -13.21 24.17
N GLU A 492 -25.80 -13.94 23.40
CA GLU A 492 -25.70 -13.92 21.94
C GLU A 492 -25.84 -12.49 21.39
N SER A 493 -26.69 -11.66 21.99
CA SER A 493 -26.88 -10.27 21.57
C SER A 493 -25.62 -9.42 21.77
N GLU A 494 -24.89 -9.61 22.86
CA GLU A 494 -23.63 -8.89 23.14
C GLU A 494 -22.54 -9.31 22.17
N LEU A 495 -22.38 -10.62 21.95
CA LEU A 495 -21.43 -11.16 20.96
C LEU A 495 -21.70 -10.63 19.56
N ARG A 496 -22.98 -10.60 19.14
CA ARG A 496 -23.39 -10.06 17.84
C ARG A 496 -23.19 -8.56 17.72
N SER A 497 -23.41 -7.80 18.80
CA SER A 497 -23.16 -6.36 18.82
C SER A 497 -21.67 -6.08 18.65
N GLU A 498 -20.81 -6.84 19.32
CA GLU A 498 -19.36 -6.67 19.24
C GLU A 498 -18.82 -7.04 17.85
N LEU A 499 -19.21 -8.19 17.32
CA LEU A 499 -18.90 -8.57 15.95
C LEU A 499 -19.46 -7.58 14.92
N GLY A 500 -20.65 -7.03 15.19
CA GLY A 500 -21.26 -5.96 14.39
C GLY A 500 -20.41 -4.69 14.35
N ARG A 501 -19.79 -4.30 15.47
CA ARG A 501 -18.84 -3.18 15.54
C ARG A 501 -17.62 -3.43 14.65
N PHE A 502 -17.17 -4.68 14.54
CA PHE A 502 -16.11 -5.11 13.63
C PHE A 502 -16.59 -5.41 12.20
N GLY A 503 -17.82 -5.02 11.87
CA GLY A 503 -18.38 -5.06 10.52
C GLY A 503 -18.80 -6.46 10.07
N PHE A 504 -19.07 -7.38 11.01
CA PHE A 504 -19.74 -8.66 10.73
C PHE A 504 -21.24 -8.50 10.98
N GLN A 505 -22.02 -8.40 9.91
CA GLN A 505 -23.47 -8.14 10.01
C GLN A 505 -24.29 -9.40 9.71
N GLY A 506 -25.50 -9.47 10.27
CA GLY A 506 -26.49 -10.49 9.91
C GLY A 506 -25.99 -11.93 10.09
N ASN A 507 -25.84 -12.65 8.97
CA ASN A 507 -25.44 -14.05 8.93
C ASN A 507 -23.92 -14.25 8.83
N ASP A 508 -23.14 -13.20 8.59
CA ASP A 508 -21.68 -13.28 8.46
C ASP A 508 -21.03 -13.76 9.78
N VAL A 509 -21.70 -13.46 10.90
CA VAL A 509 -21.34 -13.92 12.25
C VAL A 509 -21.32 -15.46 12.37
N PHE A 510 -22.09 -16.16 11.52
CA PHE A 510 -22.18 -17.62 11.47
C PHE A 510 -21.49 -18.22 10.24
N ALA A 511 -20.83 -17.40 9.42
CA ALA A 511 -20.07 -17.90 8.29
C ALA A 511 -18.77 -18.55 8.76
N SER A 512 -18.33 -19.57 8.02
CA SER A 512 -17.08 -20.28 8.30
C SER A 512 -15.87 -19.38 7.99
N ILE A 513 -14.94 -19.30 8.94
CA ILE A 513 -13.73 -18.46 8.85
C ILE A 513 -12.84 -18.86 7.67
N GLY A 514 -12.90 -20.12 7.22
CA GLY A 514 -12.15 -20.60 6.05
C GLY A 514 -12.48 -19.86 4.76
N ARG A 515 -13.66 -19.22 4.66
CA ARG A 515 -14.07 -18.43 3.48
C ARG A 515 -13.74 -16.95 3.60
N PHE A 516 -13.26 -16.49 4.76
CA PHE A 516 -12.98 -15.09 5.01
C PHE A 516 -11.77 -14.63 4.21
N SER A 517 -11.88 -13.43 3.67
CA SER A 517 -10.75 -12.66 3.17
C SER A 517 -9.74 -12.37 4.29
N GLY A 518 -8.49 -12.07 3.92
CA GLY A 518 -7.46 -11.68 4.90
C GLY A 518 -7.89 -10.51 5.79
N GLY A 519 -8.56 -9.50 5.20
CA GLY A 519 -9.07 -8.35 5.94
C GLY A 519 -10.20 -8.70 6.92
N GLU A 520 -11.09 -9.62 6.57
CA GLU A 520 -12.10 -10.12 7.52
C GLU A 520 -11.47 -10.88 8.68
N LYS A 521 -10.48 -11.73 8.42
CA LYS A 521 -9.75 -12.42 9.49
C LYS A 521 -9.01 -11.44 10.39
N ALA A 522 -8.40 -10.40 9.82
CA ALA A 522 -7.75 -9.34 10.58
C ALA A 522 -8.75 -8.55 11.45
N ARG A 523 -9.95 -8.23 10.93
CA ARG A 523 -11.04 -7.62 11.71
C ARG A 523 -11.44 -8.48 12.90
N LEU A 524 -11.57 -9.79 12.72
CA LEU A 524 -11.88 -10.70 13.81
C LEU A 524 -10.77 -10.74 14.86
N ALA A 525 -9.50 -10.80 14.43
CA ALA A 525 -8.36 -10.77 15.35
C ALA A 525 -8.30 -9.46 16.15
N LEU A 526 -8.52 -8.31 15.51
CA LEU A 526 -8.62 -7.01 16.19
C LEU A 526 -9.78 -6.98 17.19
N ALA A 527 -10.94 -7.52 16.83
CA ALA A 527 -12.09 -7.62 17.75
C ALA A 527 -11.71 -8.38 19.03
N MET A 528 -10.98 -9.48 18.90
CA MET A 528 -10.51 -10.28 20.03
C MET A 528 -9.50 -9.52 20.89
N ILE A 529 -8.58 -8.77 20.29
CA ILE A 529 -7.57 -8.00 21.04
C ILE A 529 -8.21 -6.83 21.78
N VAL A 530 -9.11 -6.09 21.13
CA VAL A 530 -9.80 -4.95 21.74
C VAL A 530 -10.55 -5.38 23.02
N GLN A 531 -11.15 -6.57 23.01
CA GLN A 531 -11.86 -7.10 24.16
C GLN A 531 -10.98 -7.60 25.32
N GLN A 532 -9.67 -7.76 25.10
CA GLN A 532 -8.75 -8.08 26.19
C GLN A 532 -8.45 -6.87 27.09
N LYS A 533 -8.81 -5.65 26.63
CA LYS A 533 -8.47 -4.37 27.27
C LYS A 533 -6.97 -4.30 27.61
N PRO A 534 -6.09 -4.49 26.62
CA PRO A 534 -4.66 -4.60 26.85
C PRO A 534 -4.09 -3.24 27.29
N ALA A 535 -3.10 -3.27 28.19
CA ALA A 535 -2.34 -2.10 28.60
C ALA A 535 -1.12 -1.84 27.71
N LEU A 536 -0.60 -2.90 27.06
CA LEU A 536 0.47 -2.85 26.07
C LEU A 536 -0.01 -3.54 24.79
N LEU A 537 0.10 -2.85 23.65
CA LEU A 537 -0.15 -3.38 22.32
C LEU A 537 1.18 -3.69 21.62
N LEU A 538 1.32 -4.93 21.16
CA LEU A 538 2.44 -5.37 20.34
C LEU A 538 1.90 -5.72 18.96
N LEU A 539 2.27 -4.96 17.94
CA LEU A 539 1.69 -5.05 16.60
C LEU A 539 2.78 -5.39 15.58
N ASP A 540 2.78 -6.62 15.06
CA ASP A 540 3.72 -7.07 14.02
C ASP A 540 3.02 -7.08 12.66
N GLU A 541 3.33 -6.06 11.86
CA GLU A 541 2.76 -5.73 10.56
C GLU A 541 1.21 -5.63 10.54
N PRO A 542 0.61 -4.73 11.33
CA PRO A 542 -0.83 -4.68 11.52
C PRO A 542 -1.60 -4.21 10.28
N ALA A 543 -0.96 -3.44 9.39
CA ALA A 543 -1.57 -2.93 8.16
C ALA A 543 -1.68 -4.00 7.05
N ASN A 544 -1.00 -5.14 7.20
CA ASN A 544 -1.03 -6.20 6.20
C ASN A 544 -2.44 -6.77 6.06
N HIS A 545 -2.91 -6.89 4.81
CA HIS A 545 -4.26 -7.37 4.46
C HIS A 545 -5.44 -6.51 4.93
N LEU A 546 -5.19 -5.35 5.54
CA LEU A 546 -6.22 -4.35 5.83
C LEU A 546 -6.50 -3.50 4.60
N ASP A 547 -7.78 -3.25 4.33
CA ASP A 547 -8.16 -2.23 3.36
C ASP A 547 -7.93 -0.82 3.93
N LEU A 548 -8.09 0.15 3.06
CA LEU A 548 -7.84 1.55 3.33
C LEU A 548 -8.70 2.09 4.50
N ASP A 549 -9.98 1.73 4.55
CA ASP A 549 -10.92 2.18 5.59
C ASP A 549 -10.53 1.59 6.96
N MET A 550 -10.15 0.31 6.99
CA MET A 550 -9.67 -0.36 8.20
C MET A 550 -8.35 0.20 8.71
N ARG A 551 -7.41 0.52 7.81
CA ARG A 551 -6.12 1.13 8.18
C ARG A 551 -6.33 2.49 8.84
N GLU A 552 -7.23 3.30 8.28
CA GLU A 552 -7.58 4.60 8.87
C GLU A 552 -8.22 4.43 10.24
N ALA A 553 -9.17 3.52 10.38
CA ALA A 553 -9.79 3.21 11.65
C ALA A 553 -8.77 2.75 12.70
N LEU A 554 -7.83 1.89 12.31
CA LEU A 554 -6.76 1.42 13.18
C LEU A 554 -5.83 2.58 13.58
N THR A 555 -5.47 3.45 12.64
CA THR A 555 -4.62 4.62 12.89
C THR A 555 -5.27 5.52 13.93
N LEU A 556 -6.54 5.89 13.74
CA LEU A 556 -7.31 6.71 14.67
C LEU A 556 -7.46 6.04 16.04
N ALA A 557 -7.75 4.73 16.06
CA ALA A 557 -7.88 3.95 17.29
C ALA A 557 -6.58 3.93 18.09
N LEU A 558 -5.43 3.79 17.41
CA LEU A 558 -4.12 3.78 18.04
C LEU A 558 -3.73 5.16 18.57
N GLN A 559 -4.05 6.24 17.85
CA GLN A 559 -3.84 7.60 18.35
C GLN A 559 -4.62 7.86 19.65
N ALA A 560 -5.86 7.37 19.73
CA ALA A 560 -6.70 7.53 20.91
C ALA A 560 -6.41 6.53 22.05
N PHE A 561 -5.61 5.49 21.80
CA PHE A 561 -5.28 4.50 22.82
C PHE A 561 -4.48 5.15 23.96
N GLU A 562 -4.69 4.75 25.21
CA GLU A 562 -4.00 5.33 26.37
C GLU A 562 -2.82 4.49 26.87
N GLY A 563 -2.70 3.24 26.40
CA GLY A 563 -1.62 2.34 26.77
C GLY A 563 -0.37 2.48 25.91
N ALA A 564 0.59 1.60 26.14
CA ALA A 564 1.84 1.55 25.40
C ALA A 564 1.66 0.82 24.06
N VAL A 565 2.34 1.27 23.02
CA VAL A 565 2.33 0.63 21.70
C VAL A 565 3.76 0.37 21.24
N VAL A 566 4.04 -0.88 20.88
CA VAL A 566 5.25 -1.25 20.12
C VAL A 566 4.79 -1.83 18.80
N MET A 567 5.23 -1.22 17.71
CA MET A 567 4.81 -1.59 16.35
C MET A 567 6.01 -1.90 15.47
N VAL A 568 5.90 -3.01 14.73
CA VAL A 568 6.70 -3.29 13.53
C VAL A 568 5.77 -3.05 12.35
N SER A 569 6.11 -2.11 11.48
CA SER A 569 5.35 -1.93 10.25
C SER A 569 6.22 -1.43 9.11
N HIS A 570 5.81 -1.73 7.89
CA HIS A 570 6.30 -1.07 6.68
C HIS A 570 5.39 0.07 6.21
N ASP A 571 4.25 0.31 6.87
CA ASP A 571 3.34 1.41 6.54
C ASP A 571 3.86 2.73 7.13
N ARG A 572 4.39 3.58 6.25
CA ARG A 572 4.99 4.88 6.59
C ARG A 572 3.97 5.78 7.31
N HIS A 573 2.76 5.86 6.78
CA HIS A 573 1.73 6.75 7.30
C HIS A 573 1.30 6.33 8.71
N LEU A 574 1.13 5.01 8.93
CA LEU A 574 0.78 4.48 10.24
C LEU A 574 1.87 4.78 11.28
N LEU A 575 3.15 4.60 10.93
CA LEU A 575 4.28 4.89 11.81
C LEU A 575 4.37 6.38 12.16
N GLU A 576 4.39 7.26 11.16
CA GLU A 576 4.50 8.73 11.36
C GLU A 576 3.37 9.30 12.22
N THR A 577 2.20 8.66 12.18
CA THR A 577 0.99 9.16 12.81
C THR A 577 0.76 8.60 14.22
N THR A 578 1.43 7.50 14.59
CA THR A 578 1.16 6.76 15.85
C THR A 578 2.38 6.51 16.74
N VAL A 579 3.59 6.69 16.23
CA VAL A 579 4.86 6.42 16.93
C VAL A 579 5.58 7.72 17.25
N ASP A 580 6.16 7.80 18.45
CA ASP A 580 6.99 8.93 18.89
C ASP A 580 8.49 8.62 18.78
N ASP A 581 8.90 7.40 19.17
CA ASP A 581 10.30 6.98 19.20
C ASP A 581 10.58 5.82 18.24
N PHE A 582 11.67 5.91 17.47
CA PHE A 582 12.13 4.83 16.60
C PHE A 582 13.29 4.06 17.22
N TYR A 583 13.24 2.74 17.14
CA TYR A 583 14.32 1.85 17.55
C TYR A 583 14.80 1.04 16.36
N LEU A 584 16.10 1.14 16.06
CA LEU A 584 16.75 0.41 14.99
C LEU A 584 17.21 -0.95 15.50
N VAL A 585 16.66 -2.00 14.91
CA VAL A 585 17.07 -3.40 15.08
C VAL A 585 17.97 -3.78 13.92
N ALA A 586 19.28 -3.75 14.16
CA ALA A 586 20.29 -4.08 13.15
C ALA A 586 21.57 -4.63 13.80
N ASN A 587 22.31 -5.42 13.03
CA ASN A 587 23.62 -5.96 13.43
C ASN A 587 23.62 -6.71 14.78
N GLY A 588 22.48 -7.33 15.13
CA GLY A 588 22.34 -8.07 16.39
C GLY A 588 22.17 -7.20 17.62
N SER A 589 21.84 -5.91 17.47
CA SER A 589 21.59 -4.98 18.58
C SER A 589 20.29 -4.21 18.37
N VAL A 590 19.78 -3.61 19.45
CA VAL A 590 18.63 -2.71 19.44
C VAL A 590 19.09 -1.37 19.98
N SER A 591 18.95 -0.31 19.19
CA SER A 591 19.42 1.03 19.54
C SER A 591 18.38 2.08 19.20
N HIS A 592 18.37 3.19 19.93
CA HIS A 592 17.53 4.33 19.61
C HIS A 592 17.96 4.94 18.26
N PHE A 593 16.99 5.32 17.44
CA PHE A 593 17.23 5.95 16.15
C PHE A 593 16.85 7.44 16.20
N ASP A 594 17.87 8.30 16.21
CA ASP A 594 17.72 9.76 16.25
C ASP A 594 17.47 10.33 14.84
N GLY A 595 16.31 10.02 14.25
CA GLY A 595 15.93 10.50 12.92
C GLY A 595 14.50 10.11 12.52
N ASP A 596 14.05 10.61 11.38
CA ASP A 596 12.75 10.26 10.80
C ASP A 596 12.82 9.08 9.81
N LEU A 597 11.70 8.75 9.16
CA LEU A 597 11.67 7.65 8.18
C LEU A 597 12.46 7.96 6.90
N ASP A 598 12.68 9.23 6.56
CA ASP A 598 13.50 9.65 5.43
C ASP A 598 15.00 9.58 5.76
N ASP A 599 15.40 9.87 6.99
CA ASP A 599 16.73 9.59 7.55
C ASP A 599 17.00 8.08 7.54
N TYR A 600 16.02 7.26 7.92
CA TYR A 600 16.15 5.80 7.87
C TYR A 600 16.33 5.30 6.43
N ALA A 601 15.56 5.84 5.47
CA ALA A 601 15.74 5.56 4.04
C ALA A 601 17.15 5.90 3.55
N ARG A 602 17.71 7.04 3.98
CA ARG A 602 19.10 7.44 3.66
C ARG A 602 20.14 6.54 4.32
N TRP A 603 19.94 6.20 5.59
CA TRP A 603 20.79 5.27 6.34
C TRP A 603 20.91 3.91 5.62
N LEU A 604 19.78 3.37 5.17
CA LEU A 604 19.74 2.13 4.38
C LEU A 604 20.53 2.20 3.08
N GLN A 605 20.39 3.30 2.32
CA GLN A 605 21.11 3.46 1.05
C GLN A 605 22.63 3.51 1.25
N GLN A 606 23.09 4.11 2.35
CA GLN A 606 24.51 4.13 2.72
C GLN A 606 24.99 2.73 3.10
N HIS A 607 24.23 2.01 3.94
CA HIS A 607 24.58 0.66 4.37
C HIS A 607 24.53 -0.41 3.25
N ARG A 608 23.71 -0.22 2.19
CA ARG A 608 23.74 -1.08 0.99
C ARG A 608 25.02 -0.92 0.15
N ARG A 609 25.64 0.27 0.15
CA ARG A 609 26.85 0.53 -0.65
C ARG A 609 28.10 -0.11 -0.05
N ASP A 610 28.12 -0.33 1.27
CA ASP A 610 29.35 -0.73 1.96
C ASP A 610 29.54 -2.24 2.14
N GLY A 611 28.51 -3.09 1.96
CA GLY A 611 28.63 -4.54 1.72
C GLY A 611 29.52 -5.37 2.67
N LYS A 612 29.94 -4.82 3.80
CA LYS A 612 30.82 -5.43 4.81
C LYS A 612 30.36 -4.98 6.20
N PRO A 613 30.50 -5.83 7.23
CA PRO A 613 30.26 -5.41 8.60
C PRO A 613 31.26 -4.30 8.92
N VAL A 614 30.74 -3.14 9.29
CA VAL A 614 31.54 -2.05 9.85
C VAL A 614 32.12 -2.60 11.16
N LYS A 615 33.42 -2.87 11.17
CA LYS A 615 34.16 -2.88 12.43
C LYS A 615 33.96 -1.50 13.03
N GLU A 616 33.48 -1.45 14.28
CA GLU A 616 33.54 -0.25 15.09
C GLU A 616 34.95 0.33 15.03
N GLU A 617 35.12 1.39 14.25
CA GLU A 617 36.33 2.20 14.32
C GLU A 617 36.22 3.08 15.55
N LYS A 618 36.99 2.73 16.57
CA LYS A 618 37.34 3.67 17.64
C LYS A 618 37.90 4.95 16.98
N PRO A 619 37.50 6.14 17.45
CA PRO A 619 37.86 7.38 16.79
C PRO A 619 39.36 7.62 16.90
N SER A 620 40.07 7.60 15.77
CA SER A 620 41.40 8.21 15.66
C SER A 620 41.23 9.64 15.18
N ASP A 621 41.27 10.57 16.13
CA ASP A 621 41.28 12.00 15.87
C ASP A 621 42.69 12.46 15.46
N GLY A 622 42.78 13.50 14.62
CA GLY A 622 44.09 14.10 14.37
C GLY A 622 44.16 15.29 13.40
N GLN A 623 43.46 15.28 12.27
CA GLN A 623 43.67 16.34 11.25
C GLN A 623 42.40 16.99 10.67
N ASP A 624 41.22 16.35 10.73
CA ASP A 624 39.96 16.94 10.23
C ASP A 624 39.11 17.68 11.28
N ALA A 625 39.37 17.48 12.58
CA ALA A 625 38.60 18.12 13.65
C ALA A 625 38.79 19.65 13.72
N LYS A 626 39.94 20.18 13.26
CA LYS A 626 40.22 21.63 13.30
C LYS A 626 39.51 22.38 12.17
N ALA A 627 39.43 21.80 10.98
CA ALA A 627 38.72 22.36 9.83
C ALA A 627 37.19 22.31 10.05
N ARG A 628 36.67 21.17 10.53
CA ARG A 628 35.24 21.03 10.89
C ARG A 628 34.84 21.92 12.07
N ARG A 629 35.69 22.11 13.09
CA ARG A 629 35.43 23.07 14.17
C ARG A 629 35.41 24.52 13.69
N GLN A 630 36.27 24.90 12.75
CA GLN A 630 36.30 26.26 12.21
C GLN A 630 35.06 26.56 11.36
N GLN A 631 34.65 25.61 10.50
CA GLN A 631 33.44 25.73 9.70
C GLN A 631 32.17 25.73 10.57
N ALA A 632 32.06 24.81 11.55
CA ALA A 632 30.94 24.79 12.48
C ALA A 632 30.88 26.04 13.39
N ALA A 633 32.02 26.63 13.75
CA ALA A 633 32.06 27.88 14.52
C ALA A 633 31.63 29.11 13.70
N GLN A 634 31.97 29.15 12.40
CA GLN A 634 31.51 30.19 11.48
C GLN A 634 30.01 30.08 11.19
N LEU A 635 29.50 28.86 10.94
CA LEU A 635 28.06 28.59 10.83
C LEU A 635 27.28 29.04 12.05
N ARG A 636 27.77 28.68 13.25
CA ARG A 636 27.15 29.10 14.51
C ARG A 636 27.20 30.61 14.72
N GLN A 637 28.14 31.34 14.12
CA GLN A 637 28.13 32.81 14.17
C GLN A 637 27.06 33.43 13.26
N GLN A 638 26.79 32.82 12.10
CA GLN A 638 25.81 33.31 11.13
C GLN A 638 24.37 33.03 11.56
N LEU A 639 24.10 31.89 12.20
CA LEU A 639 22.75 31.52 12.66
C LEU A 639 22.35 32.15 14.02
N ARG A 640 23.33 32.62 14.81
CA ARG A 640 23.09 33.20 16.15
C ARG A 640 22.17 34.44 16.17
N PRO A 641 22.28 35.42 15.25
CA PRO A 641 21.37 36.56 15.23
C PRO A 641 19.93 36.17 14.88
N LEU A 642 19.74 35.20 13.97
CA LEU A 642 18.41 34.71 13.56
C LEU A 642 17.72 33.95 14.70
N LYS A 643 18.44 33.04 15.38
CA LYS A 643 17.89 32.34 16.56
C LYS A 643 17.50 33.31 17.68
N LYS A 644 18.32 34.34 17.94
CA LYS A 644 17.97 35.39 18.91
C LYS A 644 16.74 36.19 18.53
N GLN A 645 16.47 36.38 17.23
CA GLN A 645 15.31 37.10 16.75
C GLN A 645 14.03 36.28 16.96
N VAL A 646 14.09 34.97 16.69
CA VAL A 646 13.01 34.01 16.98
C VAL A 646 12.72 33.97 18.48
N ASP A 647 13.74 33.76 19.32
CA ASP A 647 13.58 33.73 20.79
C ASP A 647 12.93 35.02 21.35
N GLN A 648 13.26 36.18 20.78
CA GLN A 648 12.68 37.47 21.18
C GLN A 648 11.20 37.60 20.78
N LEU A 649 10.84 37.12 19.60
CA LEU A 649 9.46 37.16 19.11
C LEU A 649 8.58 36.17 19.88
N GLU A 650 9.08 34.98 20.20
CA GLU A 650 8.40 34.01 21.06
C GLU A 650 8.13 34.57 22.46
N GLN A 651 9.11 35.23 23.09
CA GLN A 651 8.92 35.89 24.38
C GLN A 651 7.87 37.00 24.34
N GLN A 652 7.86 37.80 23.26
CA GLN A 652 6.87 38.87 23.09
C GLN A 652 5.46 38.31 22.86
N LEU A 653 5.34 37.23 22.09
CA LEU A 653 4.07 36.55 21.83
C LEU A 653 3.54 35.90 23.10
N GLY A 654 4.40 35.24 23.89
CA GLY A 654 4.04 34.69 25.21
C GLY A 654 3.51 35.76 26.17
N GLN A 655 4.19 36.91 26.29
CA GLN A 655 3.70 38.03 27.11
C GLN A 655 2.38 38.64 26.60
N CYS A 656 2.17 38.64 25.29
CA CYS A 656 0.93 39.13 24.69
C CYS A 656 -0.23 38.17 24.98
N SER A 657 0.01 36.86 24.87
CA SER A 657 -0.95 35.80 25.18
C SER A 657 -1.37 35.80 26.64
N GLU A 658 -0.43 35.95 27.58
CA GLU A 658 -0.74 36.07 29.02
C GLU A 658 -1.65 37.27 29.33
N LYS A 659 -1.38 38.43 28.71
CA LYS A 659 -2.22 39.62 28.87
C LYS A 659 -3.61 39.44 28.26
N LEU A 660 -3.70 38.74 27.13
CA LEU A 660 -4.95 38.45 26.44
C LEU A 660 -5.81 37.50 27.28
N LEU A 661 -5.22 36.45 27.84
CA LEU A 661 -5.87 35.55 28.80
C LEU A 661 -6.37 36.29 30.05
N ALA A 662 -5.60 37.22 30.60
CA ALA A 662 -6.02 38.02 31.75
C ALA A 662 -7.24 38.92 31.43
N VAL A 663 -7.28 39.51 30.23
CA VAL A 663 -8.42 40.32 29.77
C VAL A 663 -9.65 39.44 29.48
N GLU A 664 -9.46 38.27 28.89
CA GLU A 664 -10.55 37.32 28.62
C GLU A 664 -11.13 36.71 29.91
N ALA A 665 -10.30 36.43 30.90
CA ALA A 665 -10.74 36.03 32.24
C ALA A 665 -11.55 37.14 32.93
N ALA A 666 -11.14 38.41 32.79
CA ALA A 666 -11.89 39.54 33.30
C ALA A 666 -13.23 39.72 32.58
N LEU A 667 -13.29 39.51 31.26
CA LEU A 667 -14.52 39.54 30.47
C LEU A 667 -15.48 38.37 30.75
N GLY A 668 -15.02 37.34 31.47
CA GLY A 668 -15.82 36.19 31.90
C GLY A 668 -16.64 36.41 33.19
N ASP A 669 -16.45 37.53 33.89
CA ASP A 669 -17.23 37.87 35.09
C ASP A 669 -18.66 38.31 34.73
N GLU A 670 -19.65 37.51 35.12
CA GLU A 670 -21.09 37.68 34.84
C GLU A 670 -21.66 38.99 35.44
N ALA A 671 -21.00 39.56 36.45
CA ALA A 671 -21.36 40.85 37.05
C ALA A 671 -21.06 42.06 36.13
N LEU A 672 -20.16 41.92 35.14
CA LEU A 672 -19.85 43.00 34.17
C LEU A 672 -21.00 43.28 33.20
N TYR A 673 -21.85 42.28 32.92
CA TYR A 673 -22.95 42.40 31.96
C TYR A 673 -24.27 42.82 32.60
N THR A 674 -24.38 42.70 33.93
CA THR A 674 -25.63 42.91 34.69
C THR A 674 -25.69 44.28 35.39
N ASP A 675 -24.55 44.90 35.72
CA ASP A 675 -24.49 46.23 36.38
C ASP A 675 -24.36 47.39 35.36
N PRO A 676 -25.35 48.32 35.29
CA PRO A 676 -25.29 49.50 34.42
C PRO A 676 -24.09 50.43 34.67
N ASN A 677 -23.52 50.45 35.87
CA ASN A 677 -22.39 51.32 36.23
C ASN A 677 -21.02 50.78 35.73
N ARG A 678 -20.93 49.50 35.37
CA ARG A 678 -19.68 48.86 34.88
C ARG A 678 -19.56 48.80 33.35
N LYS A 679 -20.51 49.40 32.62
CA LYS A 679 -20.47 49.45 31.14
C LYS A 679 -19.21 50.09 30.55
N ASN A 680 -18.65 51.10 31.21
CA ASN A 680 -17.42 51.76 30.75
C ASN A 680 -16.18 50.85 30.93
N GLU A 681 -16.17 50.02 31.98
CA GLU A 681 -15.13 49.02 32.25
C GLU A 681 -15.17 47.90 31.21
N MET A 682 -16.36 47.38 30.90
CA MET A 682 -16.60 46.38 29.85
C MET A 682 -16.15 46.87 28.46
N ASN A 683 -16.50 48.09 28.07
CA ASN A 683 -16.08 48.66 26.78
C ASN A 683 -14.57 48.89 26.71
N GLY A 684 -13.92 49.20 27.84
CA GLY A 684 -12.46 49.26 27.94
C GLY A 684 -11.80 47.90 27.71
N LEU A 685 -12.28 46.86 28.38
CA LEU A 685 -11.78 45.49 28.24
C LEU A 685 -11.97 44.91 26.83
N LEU A 686 -13.11 45.18 26.18
CA LEU A 686 -13.34 44.80 24.77
C LEU A 686 -12.38 45.53 23.81
N GLY A 687 -12.08 46.80 24.08
CA GLY A 687 -11.08 47.56 23.32
C GLY A 687 -9.67 47.02 23.50
N ASP A 688 -9.31 46.64 24.73
CA ASP A 688 -8.02 46.02 25.05
C ASP A 688 -7.89 44.63 24.44
N GLN A 689 -8.95 43.82 24.45
CA GLN A 689 -8.97 42.51 23.78
C GLN A 689 -8.75 42.65 22.27
N ALA A 690 -9.45 43.60 21.61
CA ALA A 690 -9.28 43.83 20.18
C ALA A 690 -7.87 44.30 19.81
N ARG A 691 -7.27 45.15 20.66
CA ARG A 691 -5.89 45.62 20.49
C ARG A 691 -4.87 44.50 20.69
N LEU A 692 -5.02 43.71 21.75
CA LEU A 692 -4.12 42.60 22.06
C LEU A 692 -4.22 41.47 21.03
N LYS A 693 -5.42 41.15 20.52
CA LYS A 693 -5.60 40.20 19.40
C LYS A 693 -4.86 40.67 18.15
N LYS A 694 -5.02 41.94 17.78
CA LYS A 694 -4.29 42.50 16.63
C LYS A 694 -2.76 42.44 16.82
N GLN A 695 -2.28 42.74 18.03
CA GLN A 695 -0.85 42.65 18.34
C GLN A 695 -0.34 41.21 18.33
N HIS A 696 -1.16 40.25 18.78
CA HIS A 696 -0.86 38.83 18.72
C HIS A 696 -0.69 38.37 17.25
N ASP A 697 -1.67 38.68 16.39
CA ASP A 697 -1.62 38.32 14.97
C ASP A 697 -0.40 38.93 14.25
N GLU A 698 -0.05 40.18 14.58
CA GLU A 698 1.13 40.86 14.04
C GLU A 698 2.46 40.26 14.52
N LEU A 699 2.52 39.75 15.76
CA LEU A 699 3.70 39.10 16.32
C LEU A 699 3.86 37.68 15.75
N GLU A 700 2.75 36.96 15.59
CA GLU A 700 2.70 35.63 15.00
C GLU A 700 3.15 35.65 13.54
N GLY A 701 2.65 36.60 12.74
CA GLY A 701 3.11 36.78 11.36
C GLY A 701 4.63 37.04 11.27
N LYS A 702 5.17 37.91 12.15
CA LYS A 702 6.62 38.18 12.19
C LYS A 702 7.45 36.99 12.66
N LEU A 703 6.90 36.15 13.54
CA LEU A 703 7.55 34.93 14.00
C LEU A 703 7.65 33.91 12.87
N LEU A 704 6.56 33.72 12.11
CA LEU A 704 6.55 32.84 10.94
C LEU A 704 7.57 33.28 9.88
N ASP A 705 7.60 34.58 9.53
CA ASP A 705 8.58 35.13 8.59
C ASP A 705 10.04 34.92 9.09
N ALA A 706 10.27 35.07 10.40
CA ALA A 706 11.59 34.88 10.99
C ALA A 706 12.03 33.41 11.06
N MET A 707 11.08 32.48 11.24
CA MET A 707 11.32 31.04 11.20
C MET A 707 11.63 30.57 9.78
N GLU A 708 10.89 31.06 8.77
CA GLU A 708 11.15 30.75 7.36
C GLU A 708 12.56 31.19 6.95
N VAL A 709 12.98 32.40 7.32
CA VAL A 709 14.35 32.88 7.06
C VAL A 709 15.42 32.07 7.80
N LEU A 710 15.12 31.57 9.01
CA LEU A 710 16.02 30.69 9.75
C LEU A 710 16.16 29.33 9.06
N GLU A 711 15.06 28.77 8.56
CA GLU A 711 15.01 27.49 7.86
C GLU A 711 15.67 27.56 6.48
N GLU A 712 15.48 28.65 5.73
CA GLU A 712 16.22 28.93 4.49
C GLU A 712 17.72 29.06 4.76
N ALA A 713 18.11 29.69 5.86
CA ALA A 713 19.52 29.78 6.25
C ALA A 713 20.10 28.43 6.71
N GLU A 714 19.33 27.58 7.37
CA GLU A 714 19.77 26.23 7.78
C GLU A 714 19.86 25.27 6.57
N SER A 715 18.92 25.36 5.62
CA SER A 715 18.89 24.55 4.39
C SER A 715 19.94 24.98 3.36
N ALA A 716 20.22 26.28 3.19
CA ALA A 716 21.29 26.76 2.31
C ALA A 716 22.70 26.38 2.80
N THR A 717 22.81 25.87 4.03
CA THR A 717 24.08 25.47 4.66
C THR A 717 24.21 23.96 4.89
N SER A 718 23.18 23.19 4.53
CA SER A 718 23.15 21.72 4.50
C SER A 718 23.63 21.22 3.13
#